data_AF-A0A179HQZ6-F1
#
_entry.id   AF-A0A179HQZ6-F1
#
_cell.length_a   1.000
_cell.length_b   1.000
_cell.length_c   1.000
_cell.angle_alpha   90.00
_cell.angle_beta   90.00
_cell.angle_gamma   90.00
#
_symmetry.space_group_name_H-M   'P 1'
#
loop_
_entity.id
_entity.type
_entity.pdbx_description
1 polymer ?
#
loop_
_entity_poly.entity_id
_entity_poly.type
_entity_poly.pdbx_seq_one_letter_code
_entity_poly.pdbx_strand_id
1 'polypeptide(L)'
;MPTVAGKVGRSLATVLGIELQDRDVDSEDRIPGGGFAPPTERYIEQRVATSEWIREQLPSPRGAAGYARSLFPCVAWLPHYNLQWLTGDVIAGLTVGAIIVPQGMAYASLAKLEPQFGLYSSFMGLVMYWIFGTSKDISIGPVAVLSTVVGSVVEAVQATPAGKDTAAHIIASAFSLVAGAIILGLGLLRCGWIVDLISITCLAAFTTGSSISIIGSQLPALLGIEGVRTRDPAYRVYINTFKRLPKTQLDAAMGLTALFALYLIRYCLNRAADRYPKHRRVIFIVNTMRNVFVILLYTMISWLVNMNRRSKPAFRILGVVPSGFHDVAVPELDPAIVSNLVSHLPAGIIVMLVEHIAVAKAFGRISDYTINPSQEMVAIGMTNILGPFLGAFASTGSFSRTTVNSKAGVRSPIGSLISGLIVLIATYCLTSVFFYIPYTVLSAVIMHALGDLITSPNTLYQFWRVSPLEVIIFFLGVLVSVFEGIEEGVYATVGLSAVILMYRILKARGSFLGKVRVHSVLGDQVIGEDSPRPIGEYKSFEDPTSAARSVFLPFDHGDGSNPSVALESPYPGIFIYRFSDGFNYPNANYALDHLTEFIFANTRRTSEEQFEREGDRPWNRPAAQKSHRGDQLPTLKAVILDFSCVNNIDVTSVQCMIDVRNQLDQYTAPEVVDWHVACINNRWAKRALVTGGFGVPTKSGDSPSHRWRSIFSVAEIGGNRSADDRHKLSETSQSDDEESGPDGAGIFKAKPSSTHIEEKPMRETRKGVVIHSLDKPMFHVDLTSALQNAIANVEARKEFQPIMESD
;
A
#
# COMPACT_ATOMS: atom_id res chain seq x y z
N MET A 1 -34.59 -14.31 -27.03
CA MET A 1 -35.09 -15.03 -25.83
C MET A 1 -34.26 -14.63 -24.61
N PRO A 2 -34.85 -14.19 -23.48
CA PRO A 2 -34.09 -13.89 -22.27
C PRO A 2 -33.48 -15.18 -21.72
N THR A 3 -32.21 -15.13 -21.32
CA THR A 3 -31.47 -16.26 -20.73
C THR A 3 -32.17 -16.74 -19.45
N VAL A 4 -32.07 -18.04 -19.14
CA VAL A 4 -32.67 -18.66 -17.93
C VAL A 4 -32.30 -17.90 -16.65
N ALA A 5 -31.07 -17.37 -16.58
CA ALA A 5 -30.60 -16.52 -15.48
C ALA A 5 -31.38 -15.20 -15.35
N GLY A 6 -31.80 -14.59 -16.47
CA GLY A 6 -32.60 -13.37 -16.47
C GLY A 6 -34.03 -13.58 -15.97
N LYS A 7 -34.64 -14.74 -16.26
CA LYS A 7 -35.99 -15.09 -15.75
C LYS A 7 -35.98 -15.35 -14.24
N VAL A 8 -34.98 -16.09 -13.74
CA VAL A 8 -34.79 -16.34 -12.32
C VAL A 8 -34.49 -15.05 -11.56
N GLY A 9 -33.64 -14.18 -12.12
CA GLY A 9 -33.35 -12.87 -11.53
C GLY A 9 -34.58 -11.95 -11.45
N ARG A 10 -35.43 -11.93 -12.49
CA ARG A 10 -36.69 -11.18 -12.47
C ARG A 10 -37.69 -11.72 -11.45
N SER A 11 -37.85 -13.05 -11.36
CA SER A 11 -38.76 -13.62 -10.35
C SER A 11 -38.25 -13.40 -8.92
N LEU A 12 -36.93 -13.48 -8.69
CA LEU A 12 -36.32 -13.14 -7.41
C LEU A 12 -36.51 -11.66 -7.06
N ALA A 13 -36.35 -10.76 -8.03
CA ALA A 13 -36.61 -9.34 -7.82
C ALA A 13 -38.07 -9.09 -7.44
N THR A 14 -39.03 -9.71 -8.13
CA THR A 14 -40.46 -9.61 -7.79
C THR A 14 -40.77 -10.19 -6.41
N VAL A 15 -40.19 -11.33 -6.04
CA VAL A 15 -40.37 -11.96 -4.72
C VAL A 15 -39.77 -11.11 -3.59
N LEU A 16 -38.64 -10.46 -3.85
CA LEU A 16 -37.95 -9.60 -2.88
C LEU A 16 -38.50 -8.16 -2.87
N GLY A 17 -39.57 -7.87 -3.62
CA GLY A 17 -40.17 -6.53 -3.69
C GLY A 17 -39.27 -5.48 -4.34
N ILE A 18 -38.28 -5.90 -5.14
CA ILE A 18 -37.36 -5.01 -5.84
C ILE A 18 -38.09 -4.49 -7.09
N GLU A 19 -38.45 -3.20 -7.09
CA GLU A 19 -38.90 -2.51 -8.30
C GLU A 19 -37.73 -2.48 -9.31
N LEU A 20 -37.78 -3.36 -10.31
CA LEU A 20 -36.91 -3.24 -11.47
C LEU A 20 -37.34 -1.96 -12.19
N GLN A 21 -36.50 -0.92 -12.16
CA GLN A 21 -36.70 0.25 -13.00
C GLN A 21 -36.65 -0.19 -14.47
N ASP A 22 -37.82 -0.46 -15.05
CA ASP A 22 -38.04 -0.49 -16.50
C ASP A 22 -37.98 0.95 -17.01
N ARG A 23 -36.79 1.55 -16.92
CA ARG A 23 -36.47 2.84 -17.55
C ARG A 23 -36.00 2.68 -19.00
N ASP A 24 -35.99 1.44 -19.50
CA ASP A 24 -35.39 1.06 -20.79
C ASP A 24 -36.40 1.04 -21.96
N VAL A 25 -37.68 1.40 -21.76
CA VAL A 25 -38.65 1.46 -22.88
C VAL A 25 -38.84 2.89 -23.44
N ASP A 26 -38.49 3.94 -22.69
CA ASP A 26 -38.69 5.34 -23.11
C ASP A 26 -37.45 5.99 -23.77
N SER A 27 -36.31 5.30 -23.83
CA SER A 27 -35.04 5.88 -24.32
C SER A 27 -34.80 5.73 -25.82
N GLU A 28 -35.52 4.85 -26.52
CA GLU A 28 -35.45 4.80 -28.00
C GLU A 28 -36.22 5.97 -28.65
N ASP A 29 -37.28 6.48 -27.98
CA ASP A 29 -38.16 7.54 -28.51
C ASP A 29 -37.82 8.96 -28.02
N ARG A 30 -36.82 9.14 -27.15
CA ARG A 30 -36.49 10.45 -26.56
C ARG A 30 -35.02 10.82 -26.70
N ILE A 31 -34.56 10.91 -27.94
CA ILE A 31 -33.40 11.75 -28.28
C ILE A 31 -33.94 13.16 -28.53
N PRO A 32 -33.50 14.20 -27.79
CA PRO A 32 -33.89 15.57 -28.09
C PRO A 32 -33.52 15.89 -29.54
N GLY A 33 -34.51 16.26 -30.35
CA GLY A 33 -34.30 16.64 -31.75
C GLY A 33 -33.34 17.83 -31.82
N GLY A 34 -32.13 17.60 -32.33
CA GLY A 34 -31.14 18.64 -32.52
C GLY A 34 -29.76 18.09 -32.90
N GLY A 35 -29.55 17.82 -34.20
CA GLY A 35 -28.21 17.87 -34.82
C GLY A 35 -27.39 16.58 -34.93
N PHE A 36 -27.22 16.13 -36.19
CA PHE A 36 -26.04 15.46 -36.75
C PHE A 36 -25.45 14.20 -36.06
N ALA A 37 -26.13 13.06 -36.16
CA ALA A 37 -25.45 11.76 -36.25
C ALA A 37 -26.26 10.78 -37.11
N PRO A 38 -25.68 10.18 -38.18
CA PRO A 38 -26.37 9.13 -38.93
C PRO A 38 -26.67 7.91 -38.04
N PRO A 39 -27.71 7.11 -38.34
CA PRO A 39 -28.15 5.98 -37.50
C PRO A 39 -27.05 4.95 -37.19
N THR A 40 -26.02 4.90 -38.04
CA THR A 40 -24.87 3.97 -37.96
C THR A 40 -23.77 4.38 -36.97
N GLU A 41 -23.91 5.51 -36.26
CA GLU A 41 -22.89 6.04 -35.34
C GLU A 41 -23.38 6.19 -33.88
N ARG A 42 -24.57 5.66 -33.55
CA ARG A 42 -25.12 5.68 -32.18
C ARG A 42 -24.39 4.66 -31.29
N TYR A 43 -23.58 5.14 -30.37
CA TYR A 43 -23.01 4.31 -29.30
C TYR A 43 -23.95 4.35 -28.08
N ILE A 44 -24.44 3.18 -27.66
CA ILE A 44 -25.16 3.00 -26.39
C ILE A 44 -24.30 2.13 -25.49
N GLU A 45 -23.91 2.68 -24.34
CA GLU A 45 -23.06 1.96 -23.40
C GLU A 45 -23.82 0.82 -22.71
N GLN A 46 -23.29 -0.40 -22.84
CA GLN A 46 -23.88 -1.58 -22.19
C GLN A 46 -23.67 -1.52 -20.67
N ARG A 47 -24.76 -1.70 -19.91
CA ARG A 47 -24.72 -1.73 -18.44
C ARG A 47 -23.80 -2.87 -17.96
N VAL A 48 -22.92 -2.56 -17.02
CA VAL A 48 -22.03 -3.55 -16.40
C VAL A 48 -22.86 -4.55 -15.60
N ALA A 49 -22.74 -5.85 -15.89
CA ALA A 49 -23.47 -6.87 -15.17
C ALA A 49 -22.69 -7.35 -13.94
N THR A 50 -23.38 -7.61 -12.82
CA THR A 50 -22.72 -8.17 -11.62
C THR A 50 -22.13 -9.56 -11.88
N SER A 51 -22.71 -10.31 -12.81
CA SER A 51 -22.15 -11.60 -13.27
C SER A 51 -20.80 -11.46 -13.98
N GLU A 52 -20.56 -10.36 -14.69
CA GLU A 52 -19.26 -10.08 -15.31
C GLU A 52 -18.19 -9.89 -14.23
N TRP A 53 -18.50 -9.11 -13.19
CA TRP A 53 -17.61 -8.94 -12.05
C TRP A 53 -17.27 -10.25 -11.34
N ILE A 54 -18.27 -11.09 -11.03
CA ILE A 54 -18.02 -12.40 -10.40
C ILE A 54 -17.14 -13.27 -11.30
N ARG A 55 -17.38 -13.24 -12.62
CA ARG A 55 -16.60 -14.00 -13.60
C ARG A 55 -15.17 -13.48 -13.73
N GLU A 56 -14.94 -12.19 -13.56
CA GLU A 56 -13.60 -11.58 -13.50
C GLU A 56 -12.84 -11.96 -12.23
N GLN A 57 -13.53 -12.22 -11.11
CA GLN A 57 -12.90 -12.64 -9.84
C GLN A 57 -12.57 -14.13 -9.78
N LEU A 58 -13.28 -14.98 -10.53
CA LEU A 58 -13.06 -16.43 -10.51
C LEU A 58 -11.78 -16.81 -11.29
N PRO A 59 -10.86 -17.57 -10.67
CA PRO A 59 -9.62 -17.96 -11.36
C PRO A 59 -9.93 -18.91 -12.51
N SER A 60 -9.37 -18.61 -13.68
CA SER A 60 -9.35 -19.59 -14.78
C SER A 60 -8.54 -20.83 -14.38
N PRO A 61 -8.81 -22.03 -14.92
CA PRO A 61 -8.03 -23.24 -14.62
C PRO A 61 -6.54 -23.07 -14.99
N ARG A 62 -6.25 -22.30 -16.05
CA ARG A 62 -4.87 -21.90 -16.39
C ARG A 62 -4.27 -20.98 -15.33
N GLY A 63 -5.07 -20.09 -14.75
CA GLY A 63 -4.68 -19.24 -13.62
C GLY A 63 -4.35 -20.05 -12.37
N ALA A 64 -5.13 -21.09 -12.05
CA ALA A 64 -4.85 -22.00 -10.93
C ALA A 64 -3.55 -22.80 -11.13
N ALA A 65 -3.31 -23.32 -12.34
CA ALA A 65 -2.04 -23.98 -12.67
C ALA A 65 -0.84 -23.00 -12.63
N GLY A 66 -1.02 -21.77 -13.13
CA GLY A 66 -0.03 -20.70 -13.03
C GLY A 66 0.27 -20.31 -11.57
N TYR A 67 -0.75 -20.30 -10.72
CA TYR A 67 -0.60 -20.07 -9.29
C TYR A 67 0.23 -21.18 -8.62
N ALA A 68 -0.09 -22.44 -8.84
CA ALA A 68 0.67 -23.56 -8.30
C ALA A 68 2.15 -23.52 -8.75
N ARG A 69 2.41 -23.18 -10.01
CA ARG A 69 3.78 -22.98 -10.50
C ARG A 69 4.48 -21.78 -9.84
N SER A 70 3.74 -20.71 -9.53
CA SER A 70 4.30 -19.53 -8.86
C SER A 70 4.75 -19.78 -7.42
N LEU A 71 4.24 -20.83 -6.76
CA LEU A 71 4.65 -21.23 -5.41
C LEU A 71 6.07 -21.82 -5.34
N PHE A 72 6.62 -22.27 -6.48
CA PHE A 72 7.97 -22.84 -6.59
C PHE A 72 8.82 -22.06 -7.59
N PRO A 73 9.32 -20.86 -7.23
CA PRO A 73 10.15 -20.03 -8.11
C PRO A 73 11.38 -20.77 -8.66
N CYS A 74 11.91 -21.74 -7.92
CA CYS A 74 13.05 -22.57 -8.35
C CYS A 74 12.84 -23.22 -9.72
N VAL A 75 11.62 -23.60 -10.07
CA VAL A 75 11.29 -24.25 -11.35
C VAL A 75 11.53 -23.33 -12.55
N ALA A 76 11.48 -22.00 -12.35
CA ALA A 76 11.69 -21.04 -13.43
C ALA A 76 13.17 -20.79 -13.76
N TRP A 77 14.02 -20.64 -12.73
CA TRP A 77 15.42 -20.24 -12.93
C TRP A 77 16.40 -21.43 -12.91
N LEU A 78 16.08 -22.54 -12.24
CA LEU A 78 16.98 -23.69 -12.13
C LEU A 78 17.41 -24.29 -13.49
N PRO A 79 16.54 -24.38 -14.52
CA PRO A 79 16.95 -24.86 -15.85
C PRO A 79 17.97 -23.95 -16.57
N HIS A 80 18.06 -22.67 -16.17
CA HIS A 80 18.94 -21.67 -16.77
C HIS A 80 20.24 -21.46 -15.98
N TYR A 81 20.48 -22.32 -14.98
CA TYR A 81 21.65 -22.22 -14.10
C TYR A 81 22.94 -22.59 -14.84
N ASN A 82 24.02 -21.82 -14.62
CA ASN A 82 25.29 -22.00 -15.31
C ASN A 82 26.50 -22.03 -14.35
N LEU A 83 27.63 -22.54 -14.84
CA LEU A 83 28.88 -22.68 -14.07
C LEU A 83 29.45 -21.34 -13.57
N GLN A 84 29.22 -20.25 -14.30
CA GLN A 84 29.68 -18.93 -13.85
C GLN A 84 28.91 -18.47 -12.62
N TRP A 85 27.60 -18.75 -12.53
CA TRP A 85 26.80 -18.48 -11.35
C TRP A 85 27.26 -19.31 -10.16
N LEU A 86 27.60 -20.59 -10.39
CA LEU A 86 28.14 -21.46 -9.35
C LEU A 86 29.39 -20.88 -8.69
N THR A 87 30.34 -20.32 -9.45
CA THR A 87 31.53 -19.70 -8.84
C THR A 87 31.19 -18.51 -7.94
N GLY A 88 30.23 -17.67 -8.34
CA GLY A 88 29.75 -16.56 -7.52
C GLY A 88 29.04 -17.04 -6.26
N ASP A 89 28.18 -18.05 -6.40
CA ASP A 89 27.40 -18.63 -5.30
C ASP A 89 28.27 -19.39 -4.30
N VAL A 90 29.36 -20.04 -4.75
CA VAL A 90 30.35 -20.67 -3.86
C VAL A 90 31.09 -19.63 -3.02
N ILE A 91 31.57 -18.55 -3.63
CA ILE A 91 32.30 -17.49 -2.91
C ILE A 91 31.36 -16.79 -1.92
N ALA A 92 30.16 -16.44 -2.36
CA ALA A 92 29.15 -15.80 -1.50
C ALA A 92 28.70 -16.74 -0.38
N GLY A 93 28.44 -18.01 -0.70
CA GLY A 93 28.05 -19.04 0.26
C GLY A 93 29.12 -19.30 1.31
N LEU A 94 30.40 -19.34 0.92
CA LEU A 94 31.53 -19.46 1.86
C LEU A 94 31.63 -18.27 2.81
N THR A 95 31.48 -17.07 2.26
CA THR A 95 31.53 -15.81 3.00
C THR A 95 30.40 -15.74 4.03
N VAL A 96 29.16 -16.01 3.61
CA VAL A 96 27.97 -15.94 4.48
C VAL A 96 27.94 -17.10 5.48
N GLY A 97 28.28 -18.31 5.05
CA GLY A 97 28.37 -19.50 5.89
C GLY A 97 29.36 -19.32 7.05
N ALA A 98 30.52 -18.69 6.82
CA ALA A 98 31.47 -18.40 7.88
C ALA A 98 30.93 -17.39 8.93
N ILE A 99 30.10 -16.42 8.49
CA ILE A 99 29.53 -15.39 9.36
C ILE A 99 28.31 -15.91 10.13
N ILE A 100 27.47 -16.75 9.50
CA ILE A 100 26.20 -17.16 10.09
C ILE A 100 26.37 -18.10 11.28
N VAL A 101 27.41 -18.94 11.31
CA VAL A 101 27.68 -19.89 12.40
C VAL A 101 27.80 -19.19 13.76
N PRO A 102 28.73 -18.23 13.96
CA PRO A 102 28.84 -17.54 15.25
C PRO A 102 27.66 -16.61 15.53
N GLN A 103 27.08 -15.97 14.50
CA GLN A 103 25.90 -15.12 14.69
C GLN A 103 24.68 -15.92 15.16
N GLY A 104 24.45 -17.11 14.59
CA GLY A 104 23.34 -17.98 14.97
C GLY A 104 23.43 -18.38 16.44
N MET A 105 24.62 -18.81 16.90
CA MET A 105 24.87 -19.12 18.31
C MET A 105 24.64 -17.91 19.23
N ALA A 106 25.12 -16.72 18.82
CA ALA A 106 24.93 -15.50 19.57
C ALA A 106 23.43 -15.15 19.72
N TYR A 107 22.66 -15.27 18.64
CA TYR A 107 21.23 -14.97 18.63
C TYR A 107 20.38 -16.01 19.35
N ALA A 108 20.78 -17.29 19.38
CA ALA A 108 20.12 -18.28 20.25
C ALA A 108 20.17 -17.86 21.72
N SER A 109 21.29 -17.28 22.16
CA SER A 109 21.40 -16.79 23.54
C SER A 109 20.48 -15.59 23.84
N LEU A 110 20.18 -14.74 22.84
CA LEU A 110 19.15 -13.69 22.96
C LEU A 110 17.75 -14.29 23.12
N ALA A 111 17.49 -15.43 22.47
CA ALA A 111 16.26 -16.19 22.57
C ALA A 111 16.16 -17.07 23.84
N LYS A 112 17.14 -17.00 24.75
CA LYS A 112 17.22 -17.85 25.95
C LYS A 112 17.31 -19.35 25.63
N LEU A 113 17.86 -19.65 24.47
CA LEU A 113 18.10 -20.99 23.99
C LEU A 113 19.59 -21.31 24.04
N GLU A 114 19.87 -22.60 24.08
CA GLU A 114 21.24 -23.10 23.94
C GLU A 114 21.78 -22.82 22.52
N PRO A 115 23.10 -22.62 22.36
CA PRO A 115 23.70 -22.16 21.10
C PRO A 115 23.39 -23.03 19.87
N GLN A 116 23.22 -24.34 20.05
CA GLN A 116 22.95 -25.27 18.94
C GLN A 116 21.64 -24.99 18.22
N PHE A 117 20.61 -24.50 18.93
CA PHE A 117 19.33 -24.13 18.31
C PHE A 117 19.51 -22.99 17.29
N GLY A 118 20.50 -22.12 17.49
CA GLY A 118 20.90 -21.12 16.51
C GLY A 118 21.53 -21.69 15.25
N LEU A 119 22.28 -22.79 15.37
CA LEU A 119 22.84 -23.51 14.23
C LEU A 119 21.74 -24.25 13.45
N TYR A 120 20.79 -24.88 14.15
CA TYR A 120 19.65 -25.56 13.53
C TYR A 120 18.77 -24.57 12.76
N SER A 121 18.42 -23.43 13.36
CA SER A 121 17.67 -22.34 12.70
C SER A 121 18.40 -21.77 11.49
N SER A 122 19.72 -21.61 11.59
CA SER A 122 20.53 -21.13 10.47
C SER A 122 20.52 -22.12 9.31
N PHE A 123 20.69 -23.42 9.59
CA PHE A 123 20.63 -24.47 8.58
C PHE A 123 19.26 -24.50 7.88
N MET A 124 18.17 -24.52 8.66
CA MET A 124 16.82 -24.62 8.09
C MET A 124 16.41 -23.39 7.27
N GLY A 125 16.76 -22.19 7.74
CA GLY A 125 16.54 -20.97 6.96
C GLY A 125 17.23 -21.00 5.60
N LEU A 126 18.47 -21.46 5.56
CA LEU A 126 19.28 -21.49 4.34
C LEU A 126 18.82 -22.56 3.35
N VAL A 127 18.41 -23.74 3.82
CA VAL A 127 17.98 -24.87 2.96
C VAL A 127 16.56 -24.68 2.42
N MET A 128 15.66 -24.03 3.16
CA MET A 128 14.29 -23.82 2.69
C MET A 128 14.17 -22.68 1.67
N TYR A 129 15.04 -21.67 1.77
CA TYR A 129 14.86 -20.44 1.01
C TYR A 129 14.94 -20.61 -0.51
N TRP A 130 15.88 -21.40 -1.02
CA TRP A 130 16.07 -21.53 -2.48
C TRP A 130 14.87 -22.17 -3.21
N ILE A 131 14.00 -22.89 -2.49
CA ILE A 131 12.81 -23.55 -3.05
C ILE A 131 11.68 -22.53 -3.27
N PHE A 132 11.42 -21.70 -2.24
CA PHE A 132 10.24 -20.86 -2.16
C PHE A 132 10.52 -19.36 -2.38
N GLY A 133 11.76 -18.92 -2.19
CA GLY A 133 12.16 -17.52 -2.24
C GLY A 133 12.24 -16.97 -3.66
N THR A 134 12.00 -15.66 -3.80
CA THR A 134 12.12 -14.90 -5.05
C THR A 134 13.38 -14.04 -5.10
N SER A 135 14.01 -13.73 -3.97
CA SER A 135 15.29 -13.02 -3.93
C SER A 135 16.48 -13.97 -4.05
N LYS A 136 17.51 -13.56 -4.79
CA LYS A 136 18.82 -14.22 -4.79
C LYS A 136 19.72 -13.80 -3.63
N ASP A 137 19.44 -12.64 -3.03
CA ASP A 137 20.36 -12.01 -2.07
C ASP A 137 20.06 -12.42 -0.63
N ILE A 138 18.79 -12.70 -0.30
CA ILE A 138 18.34 -12.92 1.09
C ILE A 138 19.00 -14.15 1.73
N SER A 139 19.38 -13.98 3.00
CA SER A 139 19.81 -15.06 3.89
C SER A 139 18.88 -15.16 5.10
N ILE A 140 18.04 -16.20 5.10
CA ILE A 140 17.15 -16.54 6.23
C ILE A 140 17.92 -17.27 7.33
N GLY A 141 17.58 -16.94 8.57
CA GLY A 141 18.08 -17.60 9.77
C GLY A 141 17.69 -16.78 11.01
N PRO A 142 18.24 -17.11 12.18
CA PRO A 142 17.99 -16.31 13.39
C PRO A 142 18.55 -14.90 13.22
N VAL A 143 17.87 -13.92 13.82
CA VAL A 143 18.24 -12.50 13.81
C VAL A 143 18.03 -11.89 15.19
N ALA A 144 18.79 -10.86 15.53
CA ALA A 144 18.83 -10.30 16.89
C ALA A 144 17.45 -9.87 17.41
N VAL A 145 16.64 -9.20 16.58
CA VAL A 145 15.37 -8.63 17.02
C VAL A 145 14.33 -9.72 17.25
N LEU A 146 14.12 -10.60 16.26
CA LEU A 146 13.21 -11.74 16.41
C LEU A 146 13.64 -12.66 17.56
N SER A 147 14.94 -12.92 17.73
CA SER A 147 15.44 -13.71 18.86
C SER A 147 15.14 -13.06 20.21
N THR A 148 15.19 -11.73 20.31
CA THR A 148 14.84 -11.02 21.54
C THR A 148 13.34 -11.12 21.85
N VAL A 149 12.48 -11.06 20.83
CA VAL A 149 11.04 -11.29 20.97
C VAL A 149 10.77 -12.72 21.42
N VAL A 150 11.35 -13.71 20.75
CA VAL A 150 11.22 -15.14 21.13
C VAL A 150 11.68 -15.37 22.57
N GLY A 151 12.81 -14.80 22.98
CA GLY A 151 13.30 -14.91 24.36
C GLY A 151 12.34 -14.30 25.39
N SER A 152 11.70 -13.17 25.03
CA SER A 152 10.69 -12.54 25.89
C SER A 152 9.44 -13.40 26.02
N VAL A 153 9.03 -14.05 24.93
CA VAL A 153 7.90 -14.99 24.92
C VAL A 153 8.19 -16.24 25.74
N VAL A 154 9.40 -16.82 25.60
CA VAL A 154 9.84 -17.98 26.39
C VAL A 154 9.77 -17.66 27.88
N GLU A 155 10.35 -16.55 28.32
CA GLU A 155 10.33 -16.15 29.74
C GLU A 155 8.89 -15.87 30.23
N ALA A 156 8.04 -15.24 29.40
CA ALA A 156 6.66 -14.95 29.76
C ALA A 156 5.81 -16.22 29.95
N VAL A 157 5.97 -17.21 29.06
CA VAL A 157 5.28 -18.49 29.16
C VAL A 157 5.81 -19.31 30.34
N GLN A 158 7.13 -19.33 30.58
CA GLN A 158 7.72 -20.01 31.74
C GLN A 158 7.33 -19.39 33.08
N ALA A 159 6.91 -18.12 33.10
CA ALA A 159 6.35 -17.49 34.29
C ALA A 159 4.93 -17.99 34.64
N THR A 160 4.24 -18.64 33.69
CA THR A 160 2.91 -19.22 33.93
C THR A 160 3.00 -20.62 34.55
N PRO A 161 1.99 -21.06 35.32
CA PRO A 161 1.99 -22.41 35.90
C PRO A 161 2.08 -23.53 34.85
N ALA A 162 1.51 -23.32 33.66
CA ALA A 162 1.50 -24.31 32.58
C ALA A 162 2.86 -24.44 31.86
N GLY A 163 3.66 -23.36 31.82
CA GLY A 163 4.94 -23.34 31.10
C GLY A 163 6.18 -23.52 31.96
N LYS A 164 6.03 -23.57 33.29
CA LYS A 164 7.16 -23.55 34.25
C LYS A 164 8.11 -24.74 34.09
N ASP A 165 7.57 -25.92 33.80
CA ASP A 165 8.34 -27.15 33.62
C ASP A 165 8.68 -27.44 32.15
N THR A 166 8.21 -26.59 31.23
CA THR A 166 8.47 -26.75 29.79
C THR A 166 9.84 -26.20 29.43
N ALA A 167 10.61 -26.99 28.67
CA ALA A 167 11.89 -26.56 28.14
C ALA A 167 11.72 -25.37 27.18
N ALA A 168 12.63 -24.40 27.24
CA ALA A 168 12.59 -23.16 26.46
C ALA A 168 12.50 -23.40 24.94
N HIS A 169 13.19 -24.44 24.43
CA HIS A 169 13.19 -24.77 23.01
C HIS A 169 11.83 -25.27 22.51
N ILE A 170 11.01 -25.90 23.35
CA ILE A 170 9.66 -26.36 22.99
C ILE A 170 8.74 -25.15 22.79
N ILE A 171 8.81 -24.17 23.70
CA ILE A 171 8.03 -22.93 23.60
C ILE A 171 8.44 -22.14 22.35
N ALA A 172 9.75 -22.02 22.10
CA ALA A 172 10.27 -21.33 20.93
C ALA A 172 9.88 -22.02 19.60
N SER A 173 9.87 -23.36 19.58
CA SER A 173 9.41 -24.17 18.46
C SER A 173 7.91 -24.03 18.22
N ALA A 174 7.09 -24.04 19.28
CA ALA A 174 5.65 -23.81 19.19
C ALA A 174 5.34 -22.41 18.64
N PHE A 175 6.05 -21.37 19.12
CA PHE A 175 5.95 -20.02 18.58
C PHE A 175 6.29 -19.96 17.10
N SER A 176 7.41 -20.58 16.69
CA SER A 176 7.81 -20.65 15.29
C SER A 176 6.74 -21.32 14.43
N LEU A 177 6.18 -22.43 14.88
CA LEU A 177 5.17 -23.20 14.15
C LEU A 177 3.87 -22.41 13.97
N VAL A 178 3.35 -21.80 15.03
CA VAL A 178 2.08 -21.04 14.98
C VAL A 178 2.25 -19.74 14.20
N ALA A 179 3.32 -18.98 14.45
CA ALA A 179 3.61 -17.75 13.69
C ALA A 179 3.85 -18.07 12.21
N GLY A 180 4.61 -19.14 11.92
CA GLY A 180 4.87 -19.63 10.57
C GLY A 180 3.59 -20.07 9.84
N ALA A 181 2.66 -20.74 10.52
CA ALA A 181 1.37 -21.12 9.97
C ALA A 181 0.50 -19.91 9.60
N ILE A 182 0.44 -18.89 10.47
CA ILE A 182 -0.30 -17.66 10.18
C ILE A 182 0.31 -16.93 8.97
N ILE A 183 1.64 -16.80 8.93
CA ILE A 183 2.34 -16.14 7.83
C ILE A 183 2.20 -16.92 6.52
N LEU A 184 2.28 -18.25 6.55
CA LEU A 184 2.01 -19.10 5.39
C LEU A 184 0.58 -18.88 4.89
N GLY A 185 -0.41 -18.82 5.79
CA GLY A 185 -1.79 -18.50 5.45
C GLY A 185 -1.92 -17.14 4.74
N LEU A 186 -1.29 -16.09 5.27
CA LEU A 186 -1.25 -14.77 4.63
C LEU A 186 -0.58 -14.79 3.25
N GLY A 187 0.50 -15.57 3.10
CA GLY A 187 1.19 -15.75 1.82
C GLY A 187 0.33 -16.47 0.77
N LEU A 188 -0.33 -17.56 1.17
CA LEU A 188 -1.22 -18.35 0.30
C LEU A 188 -2.50 -17.57 -0.08
N LEU A 189 -3.00 -16.69 0.79
CA LEU A 189 -4.11 -15.78 0.50
C LEU A 189 -3.67 -14.54 -0.32
N ARG A 190 -2.38 -14.44 -0.67
CA ARG A 190 -1.79 -13.29 -1.38
C ARG A 190 -2.00 -11.95 -0.65
N CYS A 191 -1.97 -11.96 0.67
CA CYS A 191 -2.09 -10.76 1.52
C CYS A 191 -0.79 -9.93 1.59
N GLY A 192 0.09 -10.02 0.59
CA GLY A 192 1.35 -9.27 0.54
C GLY A 192 1.19 -7.75 0.60
N TRP A 193 0.02 -7.24 0.22
CA TRP A 193 -0.35 -5.82 0.29
C TRP A 193 -0.36 -5.26 1.73
N ILE A 194 -0.58 -6.10 2.75
CA ILE A 194 -0.58 -5.66 4.17
C ILE A 194 0.75 -5.01 4.53
N VAL A 195 1.84 -5.48 3.91
CA VAL A 195 3.19 -5.00 4.23
C VAL A 195 3.47 -3.64 3.61
N ASP A 196 2.71 -3.23 2.59
CA ASP A 196 2.78 -1.87 2.03
C ASP A 196 2.16 -0.82 2.96
N LEU A 197 1.40 -1.24 3.99
CA LEU A 197 0.89 -0.33 5.02
C LEU A 197 1.97 0.14 6.01
N ILE A 198 3.14 -0.51 6.01
CA ILE A 198 4.20 -0.24 6.97
C ILE A 198 5.22 0.69 6.31
N SER A 199 5.23 1.94 6.78
CA SER A 199 6.10 2.98 6.20
C SER A 199 7.58 2.70 6.45
N ILE A 200 8.45 3.18 5.55
CA ILE A 200 9.91 3.08 5.68
C ILE A 200 10.40 3.76 6.97
N THR A 201 9.70 4.79 7.43
CA THR A 201 10.05 5.51 8.66
C THR A 201 9.72 4.72 9.92
N CYS A 202 8.62 3.94 9.93
CA CYS A 202 8.37 2.96 10.98
C CYS A 202 9.49 1.91 11.05
N LEU A 203 9.94 1.41 9.90
CA LEU A 203 11.05 0.44 9.84
C LEU A 203 12.33 1.02 10.45
N ALA A 204 12.70 2.23 10.05
CA ALA A 204 13.89 2.91 10.55
C ALA A 204 13.82 3.17 12.06
N ALA A 205 12.64 3.55 12.57
CA ALA A 205 12.39 3.77 13.99
C ALA A 205 12.53 2.48 14.78
N PHE A 206 11.90 1.41 14.29
CA PHE A 206 11.96 0.08 14.88
C PHE A 206 13.39 -0.48 14.91
N THR A 207 14.13 -0.41 13.80
CA THR A 207 15.51 -0.90 13.74
C THR A 207 16.43 -0.10 14.66
N THR A 208 16.25 1.22 14.72
CA THR A 208 17.04 2.09 15.60
C THR A 208 16.73 1.84 17.07
N GLY A 209 15.44 1.79 17.43
CA GLY A 209 14.98 1.53 18.79
C GLY A 209 15.40 0.15 19.30
N SER A 210 15.18 -0.90 18.50
CA SER A 210 15.60 -2.27 18.83
C SER A 210 17.12 -2.40 18.91
N SER A 211 17.89 -1.78 18.02
CA SER A 211 19.36 -1.75 18.12
C SER A 211 19.84 -1.13 19.43
N ILE A 212 19.30 0.02 19.83
CA ILE A 212 19.67 0.69 21.10
C ILE A 212 19.32 -0.19 22.31
N SER A 213 18.14 -0.81 22.30
CA SER A 213 17.68 -1.67 23.38
C SER A 213 18.51 -2.96 23.51
N ILE A 214 18.83 -3.61 22.38
CA ILE A 214 19.63 -4.84 22.39
C ILE A 214 21.11 -4.54 22.72
N ILE A 215 21.68 -3.41 22.28
CA ILE A 215 23.02 -2.98 22.72
C ILE A 215 23.05 -2.83 24.25
N GLY A 216 21.99 -2.28 24.84
CA GLY A 216 21.83 -2.19 26.29
C GLY A 216 21.77 -3.56 26.96
N SER A 217 21.04 -4.51 26.39
CA SER A 217 20.93 -5.88 26.92
C SER A 217 22.25 -6.67 26.84
N GLN A 218 23.13 -6.34 25.89
CA GLN A 218 24.45 -6.95 25.74
C GLN A 218 25.53 -6.35 26.64
N LEU A 219 25.34 -5.12 27.13
CA LEU A 219 26.34 -4.42 27.93
C LEU A 219 26.72 -5.16 29.24
N PRO A 220 25.80 -5.73 30.04
CA PRO A 220 26.16 -6.54 31.20
C PRO A 220 27.04 -7.74 30.85
N ALA A 221 26.70 -8.45 29.77
CA ALA A 221 27.42 -9.63 29.31
C ALA A 221 28.83 -9.27 28.79
N LEU A 222 28.96 -8.15 28.09
CA LEU A 222 30.26 -7.62 27.65
C LEU A 222 31.20 -7.34 28.83
N LEU A 223 30.66 -6.81 29.93
CA LEU A 223 31.41 -6.40 31.12
C LEU A 223 31.59 -7.53 32.16
N GLY A 224 31.00 -8.71 31.94
CA GLY A 224 30.99 -9.81 32.91
C GLY A 224 30.18 -9.52 34.18
N ILE A 225 29.20 -8.62 34.12
CA ILE A 225 28.39 -8.24 35.27
C ILE A 225 27.17 -9.18 35.37
N GLU A 226 27.02 -9.82 36.52
CA GLU A 226 25.89 -10.72 36.80
C GLU A 226 24.72 -10.04 37.52
N GLY A 227 23.53 -10.63 37.35
CA GLY A 227 22.30 -10.26 38.06
C GLY A 227 21.63 -8.96 37.61
N VAL A 228 21.95 -8.46 36.41
CA VAL A 228 21.18 -7.40 35.75
C VAL A 228 20.03 -8.04 34.98
N ARG A 229 18.80 -7.56 35.22
CA ARG A 229 17.63 -7.99 34.45
C ARG A 229 17.67 -7.32 33.09
N THR A 230 17.97 -8.08 32.04
CA THR A 230 18.08 -7.57 30.66
C THR A 230 16.72 -7.34 29.98
N ARG A 231 15.61 -7.69 30.64
CA ARG A 231 14.22 -7.50 30.17
C ARG A 231 13.63 -6.15 30.58
N ASP A 232 14.21 -5.51 31.60
CA ASP A 232 13.74 -4.18 31.95
C ASP A 232 13.90 -3.26 30.72
N PRO A 233 13.08 -2.21 30.58
CA PRO A 233 13.27 -1.24 29.51
C PRO A 233 14.72 -0.77 29.45
N ALA A 234 15.22 -0.51 28.25
CA ALA A 234 16.65 -0.33 28.00
C ALA A 234 17.30 0.70 28.93
N TYR A 235 16.61 1.81 29.24
CA TYR A 235 17.10 2.83 30.18
C TYR A 235 17.41 2.26 31.57
N ARG A 236 16.59 1.32 32.09
CA ARG A 236 16.83 0.67 33.38
C ARG A 236 18.01 -0.28 33.31
N VAL A 237 18.17 -0.99 32.19
CA VAL A 237 19.32 -1.87 31.96
C VAL A 237 20.60 -1.03 32.02
N TYR A 238 20.67 0.08 31.28
CA TYR A 238 21.81 0.99 31.33
C TYR A 238 22.08 1.48 32.76
N ILE A 239 21.07 1.97 33.47
CA ILE A 239 21.22 2.45 34.86
C ILE A 239 21.73 1.34 35.79
N ASN A 240 21.16 0.14 35.71
CA ASN A 240 21.53 -0.99 36.56
C ASN A 240 22.94 -1.50 36.25
N THR A 241 23.34 -1.48 34.98
CA THR A 241 24.70 -1.82 34.55
C THR A 241 25.71 -0.81 35.08
N PHE A 242 25.45 0.50 34.93
CA PHE A 242 26.35 1.54 35.44
C PHE A 242 26.45 1.52 36.98
N LYS A 243 25.36 1.22 37.70
CA LYS A 243 25.39 1.04 39.16
C LYS A 243 26.28 -0.13 39.60
N ARG A 244 26.45 -1.15 38.75
CA ARG A 244 27.24 -2.36 39.04
C ARG A 244 28.60 -2.36 38.35
N LEU A 245 29.01 -1.24 37.75
CA LEU A 245 30.30 -1.10 37.08
C LEU A 245 31.51 -1.48 37.96
N PRO A 246 31.51 -1.22 39.29
CA PRO A 246 32.61 -1.68 40.15
C PRO A 246 32.74 -3.22 40.27
N LYS A 247 31.74 -4.00 39.83
CA LYS A 247 31.72 -5.47 39.89
C LYS A 247 32.15 -6.14 38.58
N THR A 248 32.81 -5.41 37.68
CA THR A 248 33.32 -5.95 36.41
C THR A 248 34.34 -7.06 36.64
N GLN A 249 34.28 -8.11 35.82
CA GLN A 249 35.19 -9.26 35.88
C GLN A 249 36.25 -9.20 34.76
N LEU A 250 37.18 -10.18 34.73
CA LEU A 250 38.16 -10.35 33.65
C LEU A 250 37.51 -10.52 32.26
N ASP A 251 36.26 -10.96 32.23
CA ASP A 251 35.37 -10.95 31.07
C ASP A 251 35.39 -9.62 30.30
N ALA A 252 35.40 -8.50 31.02
CA ALA A 252 35.39 -7.15 30.43
C ALA A 252 36.63 -6.88 29.58
N ALA A 253 37.80 -7.43 29.97
CA ALA A 253 39.02 -7.27 29.20
C ALA A 253 38.85 -7.92 27.82
N MET A 254 38.35 -9.16 27.76
CA MET A 254 38.10 -9.87 26.51
C MET A 254 37.03 -9.18 25.64
N GLY A 255 35.92 -8.74 26.25
CA GLY A 255 34.82 -8.10 25.54
C GLY A 255 35.18 -6.73 24.96
N LEU A 256 35.77 -5.85 25.78
CA LEU A 256 36.11 -4.49 25.37
C LEU A 256 37.23 -4.47 24.33
N THR A 257 38.26 -5.30 24.48
CA THR A 257 39.32 -5.37 23.47
C THR A 257 38.83 -5.99 22.16
N ALA A 258 37.88 -6.94 22.21
CA ALA A 258 37.26 -7.49 21.01
C ALA A 258 36.43 -6.43 20.28
N LEU A 259 35.60 -5.68 21.02
CA LEU A 259 34.80 -4.58 20.47
C LEU A 259 35.69 -3.49 19.87
N PHE A 260 36.76 -3.10 20.56
CA PHE A 260 37.75 -2.16 20.07
C PHE A 260 38.43 -2.67 18.79
N ALA A 261 38.83 -3.95 18.75
CA ALA A 261 39.43 -4.56 17.57
C ALA A 261 38.47 -4.56 16.36
N LEU A 262 37.16 -4.81 16.56
CA LEU A 262 36.16 -4.73 15.50
C LEU A 262 36.08 -3.31 14.90
N TYR A 263 35.99 -2.27 15.72
CA TYR A 263 35.94 -0.90 15.20
C TYR A 263 37.27 -0.45 14.60
N LEU A 264 38.39 -0.85 15.19
CA LEU A 264 39.73 -0.54 14.68
C LEU A 264 39.96 -1.16 13.31
N ILE A 265 39.67 -2.46 13.13
CA ILE A 265 39.81 -3.15 11.85
C ILE A 265 38.90 -2.49 10.81
N ARG A 266 37.65 -2.16 11.17
CA ARG A 266 36.73 -1.45 10.28
C ARG A 266 37.29 -0.11 9.82
N TYR A 267 37.77 0.71 10.75
CA TYR A 267 38.32 2.03 10.46
C TYR A 267 39.55 1.94 9.55
N CYS A 268 40.50 1.06 9.89
CA CYS A 268 41.71 0.85 9.11
C CYS A 268 41.41 0.34 7.70
N LEU A 269 40.53 -0.65 7.54
CA LEU A 269 40.19 -1.22 6.24
C LEU A 269 39.37 -0.27 5.38
N ASN A 270 38.46 0.51 5.96
CA ASN A 270 37.73 1.54 5.20
C ASN A 270 38.69 2.62 4.69
N ARG A 271 39.58 3.12 5.54
CA ARG A 271 40.60 4.11 5.14
C ARG A 271 41.57 3.55 4.10
N ALA A 272 41.91 2.26 4.19
CA ALA A 272 42.70 1.58 3.17
C ALA A 272 41.94 1.43 1.85
N ALA A 273 40.62 1.15 1.90
CA ALA A 273 39.78 1.06 0.71
C ALA A 273 39.69 2.38 -0.05
N ASP A 274 39.62 3.51 0.67
CA ASP A 274 39.60 4.85 0.07
C ASP A 274 40.97 5.23 -0.51
N ARG A 275 42.07 4.82 0.17
CA ARG A 275 43.44 5.08 -0.29
C ARG A 275 43.88 4.20 -1.48
N TYR A 276 43.39 2.96 -1.55
CA TYR A 276 43.76 1.99 -2.58
C TYR A 276 42.54 1.53 -3.39
N PRO A 277 41.97 2.39 -4.27
CA PRO A 277 40.75 2.08 -5.01
C PRO A 277 40.89 0.84 -5.92
N LYS A 278 42.09 0.54 -6.43
CA LYS A 278 42.37 -0.65 -7.26
C LYS A 278 42.09 -1.98 -6.52
N HIS A 279 42.26 -2.03 -5.20
CA HIS A 279 42.07 -3.24 -4.39
C HIS A 279 40.78 -3.21 -3.57
N ARG A 280 39.87 -2.25 -3.83
CA ARG A 280 38.66 -2.02 -3.02
C ARG A 280 37.82 -3.27 -2.81
N ARG A 281 37.70 -4.14 -3.83
CA ARG A 281 36.91 -5.37 -3.74
C ARG A 281 37.51 -6.39 -2.75
N VAL A 282 38.83 -6.57 -2.78
CA VAL A 282 39.53 -7.48 -1.84
C VAL A 282 39.48 -6.91 -0.44
N ILE A 283 39.76 -5.61 -0.26
CA ILE A 283 39.69 -4.93 1.03
C ILE A 283 38.28 -5.03 1.62
N PHE A 284 37.25 -4.93 0.78
CA PHE A 284 35.86 -5.11 1.19
C PHE A 284 35.57 -6.53 1.70
N ILE A 285 36.03 -7.58 0.99
CA ILE A 285 35.87 -8.97 1.41
C ILE A 285 36.57 -9.20 2.77
N VAL A 286 37.80 -8.71 2.91
CA VAL A 286 38.56 -8.78 4.18
C VAL A 286 37.82 -8.04 5.30
N ASN A 287 37.26 -6.87 5.02
CA ASN A 287 36.48 -6.09 5.99
C ASN A 287 35.19 -6.80 6.41
N THR A 288 34.63 -7.62 5.53
CA THR A 288 33.43 -8.42 5.79
C THR A 288 33.75 -9.64 6.66
N MET A 289 34.93 -10.24 6.48
CA MET A 289 35.44 -11.34 7.32
C MET A 289 35.92 -10.92 8.71
N ARG A 290 35.90 -9.62 9.02
CA ARG A 290 36.33 -9.06 10.30
C ARG A 290 35.70 -9.75 11.51
N ASN A 291 34.37 -9.99 11.49
CA ASN A 291 33.69 -10.61 12.62
C ASN A 291 34.21 -12.03 12.88
N VAL A 292 34.34 -12.83 11.80
CA VAL A 292 34.88 -14.20 11.86
C VAL A 292 36.31 -14.20 12.36
N PHE A 293 37.15 -13.29 11.83
CA PHE A 293 38.54 -13.15 12.26
C PHE A 293 38.66 -12.83 13.75
N VAL A 294 37.90 -11.85 14.26
CA VAL A 294 37.94 -11.49 15.68
C VAL A 294 37.46 -12.64 16.56
N ILE A 295 36.40 -13.35 16.17
CA ILE A 295 35.92 -14.52 16.92
C ILE A 295 37.00 -15.60 16.98
N LEU A 296 37.62 -15.95 15.85
CA LEU A 296 38.69 -16.96 15.81
C LEU A 296 39.91 -16.54 16.64
N LEU A 297 40.34 -15.28 16.52
CA LEU A 297 41.45 -14.73 17.29
C LEU A 297 41.20 -14.83 18.79
N TYR A 298 40.03 -14.39 19.27
CA TYR A 298 39.72 -14.44 20.69
C TYR A 298 39.38 -15.85 21.19
N THR A 299 38.93 -16.75 20.32
CA THR A 299 38.80 -18.18 20.63
C THR A 299 40.18 -18.81 20.83
N MET A 300 41.16 -18.46 19.99
CA MET A 300 42.55 -18.91 20.16
C MET A 300 43.17 -18.37 21.45
N ILE A 301 42.98 -17.09 21.75
CA ILE A 301 43.43 -16.48 23.02
C ILE A 301 42.76 -17.19 24.21
N SER A 302 41.47 -17.46 24.11
CA SER A 302 40.72 -18.18 25.14
C SER A 302 41.18 -19.61 25.35
N TRP A 303 41.48 -20.31 24.27
CA TRP A 303 42.06 -21.63 24.33
C TRP A 303 43.43 -21.59 25.03
N LEU A 304 44.33 -20.68 24.67
CA LEU A 304 45.64 -20.53 25.31
C LEU A 304 45.54 -20.28 26.82
N VAL A 305 44.58 -19.45 27.25
CA VAL A 305 44.38 -19.13 28.68
C VAL A 305 43.72 -20.28 29.43
N ASN A 306 42.76 -20.99 28.82
CA ASN A 306 41.92 -21.98 29.49
C ASN A 306 42.32 -23.45 29.22
N MET A 307 43.36 -23.71 28.40
CA MET A 307 43.80 -25.07 28.06
C MET A 307 44.09 -25.92 29.31
N ASN A 308 44.72 -25.32 30.33
CA ASN A 308 45.05 -25.99 31.60
C ASN A 308 43.95 -25.82 32.67
N ARG A 309 42.82 -25.17 32.35
CA ARG A 309 41.75 -24.79 33.30
C ARG A 309 40.35 -25.14 32.79
N ARG A 310 40.20 -26.30 32.15
CA ARG A 310 38.91 -26.74 31.56
C ARG A 310 37.72 -26.75 32.54
N SER A 311 37.95 -27.04 33.82
CA SER A 311 36.90 -27.13 34.83
C SER A 311 36.52 -25.79 35.49
N LYS A 312 37.43 -24.80 35.47
CA LYS A 312 37.23 -23.46 36.04
C LYS A 312 37.88 -22.42 35.11
N PRO A 313 37.20 -22.06 34.01
CA PRO A 313 37.75 -21.10 33.06
C PRO A 313 37.92 -19.73 33.71
N ALA A 314 38.91 -18.96 33.26
CA ALA A 314 39.27 -17.65 33.82
C ALA A 314 38.19 -16.57 33.57
N PHE A 315 37.32 -16.80 32.60
CA PHE A 315 36.21 -15.95 32.17
C PHE A 315 35.15 -16.83 31.50
N ARG A 316 33.95 -16.30 31.26
CA ARG A 316 32.81 -17.09 30.78
C ARG A 316 33.00 -17.53 29.33
N ILE A 317 33.04 -18.85 29.12
CA ILE A 317 33.10 -19.49 27.80
C ILE A 317 31.77 -20.17 27.47
N LEU A 318 31.56 -20.48 26.20
CA LEU A 318 30.33 -21.08 25.68
C LEU A 318 30.04 -22.45 26.28
N GLY A 319 31.06 -23.31 26.43
CA GLY A 319 30.91 -24.66 26.96
C GLY A 319 30.53 -25.70 25.91
N VAL A 320 29.99 -26.85 26.35
CA VAL A 320 29.75 -28.00 25.47
C VAL A 320 28.60 -27.69 24.51
N VAL A 321 28.87 -27.76 23.21
CA VAL A 321 27.86 -27.72 22.15
C VAL A 321 27.73 -29.13 21.58
N PRO A 322 26.52 -29.73 21.58
CA PRO A 322 26.33 -31.09 21.09
C PRO A 322 26.61 -31.17 19.57
N SER A 323 27.11 -32.32 19.12
CA SER A 323 27.56 -32.51 17.73
C SER A 323 26.47 -33.14 16.87
N GLY A 324 26.02 -32.42 15.85
CA GLY A 324 24.95 -32.87 14.97
C GLY A 324 23.56 -32.48 15.49
N PHE A 325 22.51 -33.04 14.87
CA PHE A 325 21.13 -32.78 15.25
C PHE A 325 20.67 -33.78 16.31
N HIS A 326 20.57 -33.34 17.56
CA HIS A 326 20.08 -34.17 18.66
C HIS A 326 18.58 -33.95 18.95
N ASP A 327 18.07 -32.76 18.64
CA ASP A 327 16.72 -32.31 18.99
C ASP A 327 15.74 -32.50 17.82
N VAL A 328 15.92 -33.58 17.06
CA VAL A 328 15.02 -33.94 15.94
C VAL A 328 13.78 -34.61 16.53
N ALA A 329 12.70 -33.86 16.66
CA ALA A 329 11.45 -34.32 17.23
C ALA A 329 10.27 -33.68 16.51
N VAL A 330 9.10 -34.33 16.62
CA VAL A 330 7.84 -33.69 16.24
C VAL A 330 7.56 -32.60 17.27
N PRO A 331 7.35 -31.34 16.88
CA PRO A 331 7.11 -30.25 17.83
C PRO A 331 5.81 -30.49 18.59
N GLU A 332 5.91 -30.55 19.92
CA GLU A 332 4.76 -30.73 20.81
C GLU A 332 3.96 -29.43 20.90
N LEU A 333 2.70 -29.47 20.48
CA LEU A 333 1.75 -28.36 20.59
C LEU A 333 0.79 -28.64 21.75
N ASP A 334 1.18 -28.26 22.96
CA ASP A 334 0.25 -28.27 24.10
C ASP A 334 -0.76 -27.10 23.92
N PRO A 335 -2.08 -27.37 23.90
CA PRO A 335 -3.10 -26.32 23.85
C PRO A 335 -2.95 -25.26 24.96
N ALA A 336 -2.45 -25.63 26.13
CA ALA A 336 -2.22 -24.69 27.24
C ALA A 336 -1.08 -23.71 26.93
N ILE A 337 0.00 -24.18 26.30
CA ILE A 337 1.12 -23.34 25.84
C ILE A 337 0.63 -22.42 24.72
N VAL A 338 -0.11 -22.97 23.75
CA VAL A 338 -0.64 -22.20 22.61
C VAL A 338 -1.55 -21.08 23.08
N SER A 339 -2.44 -21.32 24.04
CA SER A 339 -3.34 -20.30 24.59
C SER A 339 -2.56 -19.11 25.19
N ASN A 340 -1.50 -19.38 25.95
CA ASN A 340 -0.63 -18.34 26.52
C ASN A 340 0.24 -17.62 25.47
N LEU A 341 0.41 -18.22 24.29
CA LEU A 341 1.21 -17.68 23.19
C LEU A 341 0.46 -16.63 22.38
N VAL A 342 -0.87 -16.75 22.30
CA VAL A 342 -1.72 -15.94 21.41
C VAL A 342 -1.53 -14.43 21.64
N SER A 343 -1.36 -13.98 22.88
CA SER A 343 -1.15 -12.56 23.20
C SER A 343 0.16 -12.00 22.64
N HIS A 344 1.17 -12.84 22.39
CA HIS A 344 2.49 -12.42 21.93
C HIS A 344 2.74 -12.67 20.44
N LEU A 345 1.86 -13.44 19.77
CA LEU A 345 1.96 -13.72 18.34
C LEU A 345 1.93 -12.45 17.45
N PRO A 346 1.06 -11.44 17.69
CA PRO A 346 0.95 -10.30 16.78
C PRO A 346 2.27 -9.54 16.61
N ALA A 347 2.95 -9.22 17.72
CA ALA A 347 4.24 -8.53 17.69
C ALA A 347 5.29 -9.36 16.94
N GLY A 348 5.40 -10.65 17.27
CA GLY A 348 6.30 -11.58 16.62
C GLY A 348 6.12 -11.71 15.11
N ILE A 349 4.86 -11.83 14.68
CA ILE A 349 4.50 -11.93 13.26
C ILE A 349 4.82 -10.64 12.52
N ILE A 350 4.45 -9.48 13.09
CA ILE A 350 4.76 -8.19 12.48
C ILE A 350 6.26 -8.07 12.31
N VAL A 351 7.06 -8.29 13.36
CA VAL A 351 8.53 -8.22 13.29
C VAL A 351 9.08 -9.17 12.24
N MET A 352 8.63 -10.43 12.23
CA MET A 352 9.10 -11.46 11.30
C MET A 352 8.80 -11.08 9.84
N LEU A 353 7.58 -10.64 9.53
CA LEU A 353 7.14 -10.20 8.20
C LEU A 353 7.87 -8.95 7.74
N VAL A 354 7.89 -7.95 8.61
CA VAL A 354 8.43 -6.62 8.35
C VAL A 354 9.91 -6.68 8.03
N GLU A 355 10.68 -7.33 8.91
CA GLU A 355 12.14 -7.41 8.74
C GLU A 355 12.48 -8.15 7.45
N HIS A 356 11.78 -9.26 7.17
CA HIS A 356 12.00 -10.04 5.96
C HIS A 356 11.75 -9.24 4.68
N ILE A 357 10.57 -8.64 4.56
CA ILE A 357 10.13 -7.99 3.31
C ILE A 357 10.84 -6.66 3.10
N ALA A 358 11.17 -5.95 4.18
CA ALA A 358 12.01 -4.76 4.11
C ALA A 358 13.37 -5.08 3.49
N VAL A 359 14.03 -6.15 3.96
CA VAL A 359 15.29 -6.62 3.39
C VAL A 359 15.09 -7.07 1.94
N ALA A 360 14.06 -7.88 1.66
CA ALA A 360 13.76 -8.35 0.31
C ALA A 360 13.63 -7.20 -0.69
N LYS A 361 12.73 -6.24 -0.42
CA LYS A 361 12.47 -5.09 -1.30
C LYS A 361 13.67 -4.14 -1.41
N ALA A 362 14.46 -3.98 -0.35
CA ALA A 362 15.67 -3.17 -0.41
C ALA A 362 16.68 -3.77 -1.41
N PHE A 363 16.92 -5.08 -1.34
CA PHE A 363 17.88 -5.75 -2.22
C PHE A 363 17.36 -6.02 -3.63
N GLY A 364 16.06 -6.26 -3.81
CA GLY A 364 15.45 -6.33 -5.14
C GLY A 364 15.65 -5.02 -5.93
N ARG A 365 15.52 -3.87 -5.26
CA ARG A 365 15.79 -2.56 -5.89
C ARG A 365 17.27 -2.34 -6.21
N ILE A 366 18.19 -2.80 -5.35
CA ILE A 366 19.63 -2.64 -5.57
C ILE A 366 20.12 -3.54 -6.71
N SER A 367 19.58 -4.75 -6.81
CA SER A 367 19.99 -5.79 -7.76
C SER A 367 19.13 -5.86 -9.03
N ASP A 368 18.21 -4.91 -9.23
CA ASP A 368 17.32 -4.79 -10.40
C ASP A 368 16.45 -6.03 -10.68
N TYR A 369 15.75 -6.52 -9.65
CA TYR A 369 14.71 -7.56 -9.82
C TYR A 369 13.51 -7.34 -8.91
N THR A 370 12.36 -7.85 -9.33
CA THR A 370 11.10 -7.68 -8.59
C THR A 370 10.94 -8.75 -7.52
N ILE A 371 10.60 -8.32 -6.31
CA ILE A 371 10.22 -9.18 -5.20
C ILE A 371 8.71 -9.35 -5.19
N ASN A 372 8.22 -10.57 -4.97
CA ASN A 372 6.81 -10.81 -4.68
C ASN A 372 6.62 -10.98 -3.15
N PRO A 373 6.03 -9.99 -2.44
CA PRO A 373 5.87 -10.06 -0.98
C PRO A 373 5.07 -11.28 -0.51
N SER A 374 4.01 -11.67 -1.22
CA SER A 374 3.20 -12.83 -0.87
C SER A 374 4.00 -14.14 -0.97
N GLN A 375 4.89 -14.24 -1.96
CA GLN A 375 5.75 -15.40 -2.13
C GLN A 375 6.87 -15.45 -1.08
N GLU A 376 7.44 -14.29 -0.71
CA GLU A 376 8.37 -14.21 0.42
C GLU A 376 7.70 -14.63 1.74
N MET A 377 6.42 -14.29 1.95
CA MET A 377 5.63 -14.80 3.10
C MET A 377 5.52 -16.33 3.09
N VAL A 378 5.27 -16.95 1.93
CA VAL A 378 5.28 -18.41 1.80
C VAL A 378 6.66 -18.98 2.16
N ALA A 379 7.74 -18.36 1.70
CA ALA A 379 9.10 -18.83 1.98
C ALA A 379 9.45 -18.82 3.47
N ILE A 380 9.17 -17.72 4.18
CA ILE A 380 9.39 -17.67 5.64
C ILE A 380 8.38 -18.51 6.41
N GLY A 381 7.12 -18.60 5.96
CA GLY A 381 6.09 -19.43 6.58
C GLY A 381 6.49 -20.90 6.57
N MET A 382 6.87 -21.42 5.39
CA MET A 382 7.38 -22.79 5.24
C MET A 382 8.64 -23.04 6.06
N THR A 383 9.56 -22.08 6.10
CA THR A 383 10.78 -22.18 6.91
C THR A 383 10.46 -22.34 8.40
N ASN A 384 9.52 -21.55 8.92
CA ASN A 384 9.19 -21.54 10.35
C ASN A 384 8.25 -22.68 10.77
N ILE A 385 7.55 -23.31 9.82
CA ILE A 385 6.77 -24.53 10.04
C ILE A 385 7.68 -25.76 10.04
N LEU A 386 8.58 -25.88 9.06
CA LEU A 386 9.47 -27.04 8.91
C LEU A 386 10.68 -26.98 9.84
N GLY A 387 11.11 -25.80 10.24
CA GLY A 387 12.24 -25.60 11.15
C GLY A 387 12.13 -26.37 12.47
N PRO A 388 11.03 -26.23 13.23
CA PRO A 388 10.84 -26.89 14.51
C PRO A 388 11.05 -28.42 14.51
N PHE A 389 10.86 -29.10 13.38
CA PHE A 389 11.11 -30.55 13.26
C PHE A 389 12.59 -30.93 13.43
N LEU A 390 13.50 -29.97 13.26
CA LEU A 390 14.95 -30.12 13.49
C LEU A 390 15.43 -29.30 14.69
N GLY A 391 14.51 -28.90 15.58
CA GLY A 391 14.80 -28.05 16.73
C GLY A 391 15.01 -26.57 16.39
N ALA A 392 14.80 -26.12 15.15
CA ALA A 392 14.95 -24.71 14.84
C ALA A 392 13.83 -23.87 15.45
N PHE A 393 14.19 -22.71 16.00
CA PHE A 393 13.26 -21.65 16.39
C PHE A 393 13.10 -20.60 15.28
N ALA A 394 12.18 -19.66 15.54
CA ALA A 394 11.73 -18.65 14.59
C ALA A 394 12.89 -17.89 13.90
N SER A 395 12.83 -17.85 12.57
CA SER A 395 13.87 -17.33 11.67
C SER A 395 13.28 -16.38 10.63
N THR A 396 14.07 -15.39 10.22
CA THR A 396 13.67 -14.41 9.20
C THR A 396 14.87 -13.91 8.38
N GLY A 397 14.65 -13.02 7.43
CA GLY A 397 15.70 -12.43 6.59
C GLY A 397 16.58 -11.47 7.38
N SER A 398 17.90 -11.61 7.30
CA SER A 398 18.84 -10.71 7.99
C SER A 398 19.38 -9.63 7.06
N PHE A 399 19.27 -8.35 7.45
CA PHE A 399 19.86 -7.24 6.71
C PHE A 399 21.39 -7.36 6.58
N SER A 400 22.08 -7.67 7.69
CA SER A 400 23.55 -7.77 7.73
C SER A 400 24.05 -8.90 6.82
N ARG A 401 23.49 -10.11 6.92
CA ARG A 401 23.93 -11.26 6.10
C ARG A 401 23.59 -11.05 4.63
N THR A 402 22.40 -10.53 4.31
CA THR A 402 21.96 -10.25 2.95
C THR A 402 22.85 -9.19 2.28
N THR A 403 23.26 -8.15 3.02
CA THR A 403 24.21 -7.14 2.53
C THR A 403 25.54 -7.79 2.14
N VAL A 404 26.04 -8.69 2.97
CA VAL A 404 27.27 -9.42 2.70
C VAL A 404 27.12 -10.34 1.50
N ASN A 405 26.02 -11.10 1.43
CA ASN A 405 25.73 -12.02 0.34
C ASN A 405 25.69 -11.31 -1.02
N SER A 406 24.93 -10.21 -1.08
CA SER A 406 24.79 -9.38 -2.28
C SER A 406 26.13 -8.80 -2.73
N LYS A 407 26.91 -8.23 -1.79
CA LYS A 407 28.22 -7.64 -2.11
C LYS A 407 29.30 -8.68 -2.41
N ALA A 408 29.18 -9.90 -1.91
CA ALA A 408 30.05 -11.02 -2.28
C ALA A 408 29.80 -11.47 -3.74
N GLY A 409 28.69 -11.04 -4.34
CA GLY A 409 28.38 -11.27 -5.74
C GLY A 409 27.55 -12.53 -5.98
N VAL A 410 26.66 -12.87 -5.04
CA VAL A 410 25.69 -13.96 -5.20
C VAL A 410 24.86 -13.78 -6.48
N ARG A 411 24.72 -14.88 -7.22
CA ARG A 411 24.07 -14.92 -8.53
C ARG A 411 22.72 -15.61 -8.47
N SER A 412 22.54 -16.59 -7.59
CA SER A 412 21.26 -17.30 -7.43
C SER A 412 20.94 -17.62 -5.96
N PRO A 413 19.68 -17.98 -5.67
CA PRO A 413 19.30 -18.49 -4.35
C PRO A 413 20.08 -19.74 -3.90
N ILE A 414 20.71 -20.50 -4.81
CA ILE A 414 21.54 -21.68 -4.45
C ILE A 414 22.72 -21.30 -3.54
N GLY A 415 23.18 -20.05 -3.55
CA GLY A 415 24.20 -19.57 -2.61
C GLY A 415 23.81 -19.80 -1.14
N SER A 416 22.52 -19.81 -0.81
CA SER A 416 22.04 -20.14 0.54
C SER A 416 22.30 -21.61 0.88
N LEU A 417 22.10 -22.54 -0.07
CA LEU A 417 22.36 -23.97 0.14
C LEU A 417 23.83 -24.25 0.44
N ILE A 418 24.75 -23.55 -0.23
CA ILE A 418 26.20 -23.64 0.03
C ILE A 418 26.52 -23.13 1.43
N SER A 419 25.91 -22.02 1.84
CA SER A 419 26.00 -21.53 3.22
C SER A 419 25.48 -22.58 4.21
N GLY A 420 24.38 -23.25 3.88
CA GLY A 420 23.76 -24.29 4.70
C GLY A 420 24.67 -25.51 4.87
N LEU A 421 25.39 -25.89 3.81
CA LEU A 421 26.40 -26.95 3.87
C LEU A 421 27.54 -26.60 4.83
N ILE A 422 27.98 -25.34 4.85
CA ILE A 422 29.02 -24.88 5.79
C ILE A 422 28.51 -24.90 7.23
N VAL A 423 27.27 -24.48 7.47
CA VAL A 423 26.63 -24.62 8.79
C VAL A 423 26.55 -26.07 9.19
N LEU A 424 26.16 -26.97 8.28
CA LEU A 424 26.11 -28.41 8.55
C LEU A 424 27.49 -28.96 8.95
N ILE A 425 28.54 -28.64 8.19
CA ILE A 425 29.92 -29.03 8.52
C ILE A 425 30.33 -28.45 9.88
N ALA A 426 29.98 -27.20 10.16
CA ALA A 426 30.29 -26.55 11.43
C ALA A 426 29.60 -27.25 12.62
N THR A 427 28.33 -27.64 12.48
CA THR A 427 27.55 -28.35 13.50
C THR A 427 28.12 -29.73 13.85
N TYR A 428 28.75 -30.43 12.89
CA TYR A 428 29.34 -31.74 13.12
C TYR A 428 30.85 -31.71 13.46
N CYS A 429 31.61 -30.79 12.88
CA CYS A 429 33.08 -30.82 12.95
C CYS A 429 33.69 -29.74 13.85
N LEU A 430 33.03 -28.60 14.08
CA LEU A 430 33.63 -27.44 14.76
C LEU A 430 33.19 -27.28 16.23
N THR A 431 32.35 -28.16 16.76
CA THR A 431 31.85 -28.11 18.17
C THR A 431 32.96 -28.07 19.21
N SER A 432 34.07 -28.78 18.97
CA SER A 432 35.25 -28.75 19.84
C SER A 432 35.93 -27.38 19.91
N VAL A 433 35.87 -26.61 18.81
CA VAL A 433 36.40 -25.24 18.76
C VAL A 433 35.42 -24.29 19.45
N PHE A 434 34.11 -24.49 19.26
CA PHE A 434 33.07 -23.65 19.86
C PHE A 434 33.12 -23.62 21.39
N PHE A 435 33.57 -24.71 22.02
CA PHE A 435 33.75 -24.80 23.47
C PHE A 435 34.52 -23.61 24.06
N TYR A 436 35.56 -23.14 23.38
CA TYR A 436 36.45 -22.09 23.88
C TYR A 436 36.00 -20.67 23.52
N ILE A 437 34.88 -20.49 22.82
CA ILE A 437 34.39 -19.16 22.45
C ILE A 437 34.02 -18.39 23.73
N PRO A 438 34.59 -17.21 23.99
CA PRO A 438 34.17 -16.37 25.12
C PRO A 438 32.80 -15.75 24.86
N TYR A 439 31.92 -15.77 25.87
CA TYR A 439 30.59 -15.17 25.75
C TYR A 439 30.65 -13.65 25.49
N THR A 440 31.65 -12.99 26.08
CA THR A 440 31.89 -11.54 25.93
C THR A 440 32.22 -11.13 24.49
N VAL A 441 32.86 -12.03 23.72
CA VAL A 441 33.17 -11.80 22.30
C VAL A 441 31.92 -11.88 21.44
N LEU A 442 30.99 -12.80 21.76
CA LEU A 442 29.68 -12.87 21.09
C LEU A 442 28.87 -11.59 21.33
N SER A 443 28.83 -11.10 22.58
CA SER A 443 28.20 -9.81 22.90
C SER A 443 28.85 -8.63 22.16
N ALA A 444 30.18 -8.59 22.06
CA ALA A 444 30.89 -7.56 21.29
C ALA A 444 30.50 -7.59 19.80
N VAL A 445 30.39 -8.78 19.20
CA VAL A 445 29.97 -8.94 17.79
C VAL A 445 28.52 -8.51 17.59
N ILE A 446 27.61 -8.84 18.53
CA ILE A 446 26.21 -8.37 18.48
C ILE A 446 26.17 -6.83 18.55
N MET A 447 26.86 -6.22 19.52
CA MET A 447 26.90 -4.77 19.68
C MET A 447 27.46 -4.06 18.44
N HIS A 448 28.57 -4.58 17.89
CA HIS A 448 29.15 -4.06 16.64
C HIS A 448 28.13 -4.12 15.48
N ALA A 449 27.47 -5.26 15.29
CA ALA A 449 26.52 -5.46 14.19
C ALA A 449 25.29 -4.56 14.28
N LEU A 450 24.76 -4.35 15.49
CA LEU A 450 23.58 -3.50 15.71
C LEU A 450 23.89 -2.01 15.63
N GLY A 451 25.10 -1.60 16.03
CA GLY A 451 25.56 -0.22 15.87
C GLY A 451 25.58 0.21 14.39
N ASP A 452 25.80 -0.72 13.46
CA ASP A 452 25.75 -0.48 12.01
C ASP A 452 24.33 -0.30 11.45
N LEU A 453 23.30 -0.67 12.23
CA LEU A 453 21.88 -0.60 11.82
C LEU A 453 21.16 0.67 12.32
N ILE A 454 21.79 1.44 13.21
CA ILE A 454 21.25 2.71 13.72
C ILE A 454 21.15 3.72 12.57
N THR A 455 19.97 4.34 12.42
CA THR A 455 19.71 5.30 11.34
C THR A 455 20.62 6.53 11.45
N SER A 456 21.24 6.91 10.32
CA SER A 456 22.17 8.03 10.28
C SER A 456 21.46 9.39 10.37
N PRO A 457 22.09 10.43 10.96
CA PRO A 457 21.50 11.78 11.02
C PRO A 457 21.19 12.38 9.63
N ASN A 458 21.99 12.04 8.61
CA ASN A 458 21.74 12.50 7.24
C ASN A 458 20.44 11.95 6.67
N THR A 459 20.12 10.68 6.97
CA THR A 459 18.85 10.05 6.58
C THR A 459 17.67 10.75 7.26
N LEU A 460 17.81 11.09 8.54
CA LEU A 460 16.78 11.80 9.28
C LEU A 460 16.52 13.22 8.74
N TYR A 461 17.58 13.93 8.33
CA TYR A 461 17.45 15.23 7.67
C TYR A 461 16.74 15.11 6.32
N GLN A 462 16.96 14.02 5.57
CA GLN A 462 16.20 13.75 4.35
C GLN A 462 14.72 13.50 4.66
N PHE A 463 14.39 12.74 5.71
CA PHE A 463 13.00 12.57 6.15
C PHE A 463 12.34 13.92 6.48
N TRP A 464 13.06 14.82 7.16
CA TRP A 464 12.56 16.17 7.44
C TRP A 464 12.24 16.97 6.18
N ARG A 465 13.11 16.89 5.17
CA ARG A 465 12.90 17.58 3.88
C ARG A 465 11.73 17.02 3.07
N VAL A 466 11.37 15.75 3.28
CA VAL A 466 10.25 15.09 2.61
C VAL A 466 8.94 15.33 3.36
N SER A 467 8.90 15.00 4.65
CA SER A 467 7.71 15.12 5.50
C SER A 467 8.12 15.26 6.97
N PRO A 468 7.99 16.47 7.57
CA PRO A 468 8.34 16.70 8.98
C PRO A 468 7.58 15.79 9.95
N LEU A 469 6.34 15.43 9.63
CA LEU A 469 5.52 14.53 10.47
C LEU A 469 6.14 13.14 10.61
N GLU A 470 6.82 12.65 9.58
CA GLU A 470 7.46 11.33 9.64
C GLU A 470 8.66 11.28 10.59
N VAL A 471 9.36 12.41 10.76
CA VAL A 471 10.43 12.54 11.75
C VAL A 471 9.88 12.44 13.17
N ILE A 472 8.70 13.01 13.42
CA ILE A 472 8.02 12.90 14.72
C ILE A 472 7.65 11.44 15.01
N ILE A 473 7.07 10.74 14.03
CA ILE A 473 6.74 9.31 14.13
C ILE A 473 8.02 8.50 14.43
N PHE A 474 9.11 8.81 13.74
CA PHE A 474 10.40 8.14 13.95
C PHE A 474 10.89 8.28 15.39
N PHE A 475 10.97 9.51 15.92
CA PHE A 475 11.42 9.73 17.29
C PHE A 475 10.49 9.13 18.33
N LEU A 476 9.18 9.24 18.13
CA LEU A 476 8.19 8.60 19.00
C LEU A 476 8.42 7.10 19.07
N GLY A 477 8.62 6.44 17.92
CA GLY A 477 8.90 5.00 17.86
C GLY A 477 10.18 4.60 18.58
N VAL A 478 11.27 5.36 18.39
CA VAL A 478 12.54 5.12 19.07
C VAL A 478 12.39 5.30 20.59
N LEU A 479 11.72 6.36 21.03
CA LEU A 479 11.50 6.63 22.45
C LEU A 479 10.66 5.52 23.10
N VAL A 480 9.52 5.16 22.51
CA VAL A 480 8.66 4.08 23.04
C VAL A 480 9.42 2.75 23.07
N SER A 481 10.23 2.46 22.05
CA SER A 481 11.06 1.24 22.00
C SER A 481 12.09 1.14 23.12
N VAL A 482 12.64 2.28 23.55
CA VAL A 482 13.69 2.38 24.58
C VAL A 482 13.09 2.44 25.99
N PHE A 483 11.95 3.10 26.15
CA PHE A 483 11.33 3.37 27.46
C PHE A 483 10.27 2.34 27.89
N GLU A 484 9.58 1.71 26.95
CA GLU A 484 8.56 0.70 27.25
C GLU A 484 8.98 -0.68 26.73
N GLY A 485 9.14 -0.81 25.41
CA GLY A 485 9.50 -2.08 24.81
C GLY A 485 9.48 -2.02 23.29
N ILE A 486 10.23 -2.94 22.67
CA ILE A 486 10.39 -3.01 21.21
C ILE A 486 9.04 -3.24 20.51
N GLU A 487 8.18 -4.08 21.10
CA GLU A 487 6.84 -4.39 20.57
C GLU A 487 5.96 -3.12 20.53
N GLU A 488 5.97 -2.34 21.62
CA GLU A 488 5.11 -1.17 21.76
C GLU A 488 5.56 -0.03 20.85
N GLY A 489 6.87 0.06 20.59
CA GLY A 489 7.42 0.98 19.60
C GLY A 489 6.91 0.70 18.18
N VAL A 490 6.71 -0.58 17.83
CA VAL A 490 6.12 -0.97 16.54
C VAL A 490 4.65 -0.57 16.49
N TYR A 491 3.87 -0.90 17.51
CA TYR A 491 2.45 -0.54 17.53
C TYR A 491 2.23 0.98 17.49
N ALA A 492 3.03 1.74 18.24
CA ALA A 492 2.93 3.20 18.26
C ALA A 492 3.21 3.81 16.88
N THR A 493 4.25 3.33 16.18
CA THR A 493 4.65 3.87 14.87
C THR A 493 3.69 3.49 13.75
N VAL A 494 3.29 2.22 13.69
CA VAL A 494 2.32 1.73 12.70
C VAL A 494 0.94 2.36 12.94
N GLY A 495 0.49 2.40 14.19
CA GLY A 495 -0.78 3.01 14.57
C GLY A 495 -0.83 4.50 14.25
N LEU A 496 0.20 5.28 14.61
CA LEU A 496 0.24 6.70 14.30
C LEU A 496 0.31 6.97 12.79
N SER A 497 1.07 6.16 12.03
CA SER A 497 1.11 6.26 10.57
C SER A 497 -0.26 5.98 9.94
N ALA A 498 -0.98 4.97 10.44
CA ALA A 498 -2.33 4.65 9.99
C ALA A 498 -3.33 5.78 10.32
N VAL A 499 -3.24 6.37 11.51
CA VAL A 499 -4.07 7.53 11.91
C VAL A 499 -3.81 8.72 11.00
N ILE A 500 -2.55 9.01 10.66
CA ILE A 500 -2.20 10.12 9.75
C ILE A 500 -2.71 9.84 8.33
N LEU A 501 -2.59 8.60 7.84
CA LEU A 501 -3.15 8.19 6.55
C LEU A 501 -4.66 8.39 6.52
N MET A 502 -5.36 7.90 7.56
CA MET A 502 -6.82 8.05 7.69
C MET A 502 -7.22 9.53 7.79
N TYR A 503 -6.48 10.34 8.54
CA TYR A 503 -6.73 11.78 8.64
C TYR A 503 -6.58 12.48 7.28
N ARG A 504 -5.58 12.12 6.49
CA ARG A 504 -5.39 12.65 5.12
C ARG A 504 -6.56 12.31 4.21
N ILE A 505 -7.08 11.07 4.30
CA ILE A 505 -8.26 10.64 3.54
C ILE A 505 -9.51 11.42 4.00
N LEU A 506 -9.75 11.50 5.32
CA LEU A 506 -10.91 12.18 5.91
C LEU A 506 -10.95 13.69 5.61
N LYS A 507 -9.79 14.35 5.58
CA LYS A 507 -9.64 15.79 5.35
C LYS A 507 -9.23 16.15 3.92
N ALA A 508 -9.37 15.23 2.96
CA ALA A 508 -9.18 15.51 1.55
C ALA A 508 -10.19 16.58 1.08
N ARG A 509 -9.71 17.81 0.87
CA ARG A 509 -10.50 18.93 0.34
C ARG A 509 -10.33 18.98 -1.17
N GLY A 510 -11.45 18.99 -1.91
CA GLY A 510 -11.41 19.34 -3.32
C GLY A 510 -11.10 20.82 -3.54
N SER A 511 -10.80 21.16 -4.79
CA SER A 511 -10.44 22.51 -5.20
C SER A 511 -11.38 23.01 -6.29
N PHE A 512 -11.78 24.28 -6.20
CA PHE A 512 -12.47 24.97 -7.29
C PHE A 512 -11.48 25.44 -8.34
N LEU A 513 -11.81 25.22 -9.61
CA LEU A 513 -10.92 25.54 -10.72
C LEU A 513 -11.37 26.79 -11.48
N GLY A 514 -10.41 27.68 -11.74
CA GLY A 514 -10.52 28.80 -12.66
C GLY A 514 -9.93 28.47 -14.02
N LYS A 515 -10.36 29.21 -15.04
CA LYS A 515 -9.91 29.03 -16.43
C LYS A 515 -8.73 29.95 -16.72
N VAL A 516 -7.68 29.41 -17.34
CA VAL A 516 -6.51 30.15 -17.84
C VAL A 516 -6.19 29.71 -19.27
N ARG A 517 -5.73 30.65 -20.10
CA ARG A 517 -5.15 30.32 -21.41
C ARG A 517 -3.63 30.14 -21.26
N VAL A 518 -3.12 28.98 -21.63
CA VAL A 518 -1.69 28.69 -21.61
C VAL A 518 -1.16 28.47 -23.01
N HIS A 519 0.05 28.95 -23.25
CA HIS A 519 0.81 28.72 -24.47
C HIS A 519 1.95 27.75 -24.17
N SER A 520 2.20 26.81 -25.07
CA SER A 520 3.33 25.88 -24.96
C SER A 520 4.61 26.57 -25.42
N VAL A 521 5.68 26.46 -24.66
CA VAL A 521 7.01 27.00 -25.01
C VAL A 521 7.93 25.84 -25.38
N LEU A 522 8.61 25.94 -26.52
CA LEU A 522 9.61 24.97 -26.96
C LEU A 522 10.97 25.66 -27.06
N GLY A 523 11.90 25.32 -26.16
CA GLY A 523 13.15 26.07 -26.00
C GLY A 523 12.87 27.49 -25.50
N ASP A 524 13.31 28.50 -26.25
CA ASP A 524 13.12 29.92 -25.92
C ASP A 524 11.96 30.57 -26.71
N GLN A 525 11.19 29.79 -27.48
CA GLN A 525 10.14 30.31 -28.35
C GLN A 525 8.74 29.84 -27.91
N VAL A 526 7.79 30.78 -27.87
CA VAL A 526 6.37 30.50 -27.64
C VAL A 526 5.76 29.96 -28.92
N ILE A 527 5.15 28.77 -28.86
CA ILE A 527 4.45 28.19 -30.00
C ILE A 527 3.25 29.07 -30.36
N GLY A 528 3.19 29.52 -31.62
CA GLY A 528 2.06 30.26 -32.18
C GLY A 528 2.25 31.78 -32.33
N GLU A 529 3.18 32.41 -31.60
CA GLU A 529 3.44 33.86 -31.75
C GLU A 529 4.49 34.18 -32.82
N ASP A 530 5.55 33.37 -33.00
CA ASP A 530 6.70 33.75 -33.84
C ASP A 530 7.32 32.63 -34.72
N SER A 531 6.57 31.60 -35.15
CA SER A 531 7.15 30.56 -36.04
C SER A 531 6.16 29.95 -37.03
N PRO A 532 6.37 30.13 -38.36
CA PRO A 532 5.61 29.45 -39.40
C PRO A 532 6.21 28.07 -39.78
N ARG A 533 6.92 27.39 -38.86
CA ARG A 533 7.51 26.08 -39.16
C ARG A 533 6.58 24.94 -38.71
N PRO A 534 6.21 24.02 -39.63
CA PRO A 534 5.44 22.84 -39.26
C PRO A 534 6.30 21.90 -38.43
N ILE A 535 5.87 21.60 -37.20
CA ILE A 535 6.54 20.64 -36.32
C ILE A 535 5.83 19.29 -36.48
N GLY A 536 6.46 18.37 -37.21
CA GLY A 536 6.05 16.95 -37.34
C GLY A 536 5.16 16.62 -38.54
N GLU A 537 5.14 15.33 -38.90
CA GLU A 537 4.27 14.73 -39.95
C GLU A 537 2.77 14.96 -39.68
N TYR A 538 2.42 15.37 -38.47
CA TYR A 538 1.07 15.78 -38.08
C TYR A 538 0.98 17.31 -38.12
N LYS A 539 0.48 17.86 -39.23
CA LYS A 539 0.06 19.26 -39.33
C LYS A 539 -0.88 19.61 -38.17
N SER A 540 -0.37 20.30 -37.17
CA SER A 540 -1.10 20.96 -36.09
C SER A 540 -0.29 22.22 -35.85
N PHE A 541 -0.70 23.42 -36.21
CA PHE A 541 -1.99 24.07 -36.18
C PHE A 541 -1.98 25.14 -37.29
N GLU A 542 -3.04 25.29 -38.07
CA GLU A 542 -3.10 26.27 -39.18
C GLU A 542 -3.45 27.70 -38.69
N ASP A 543 -3.86 27.86 -37.42
CA ASP A 543 -4.33 29.12 -36.84
C ASP A 543 -3.49 29.52 -35.60
N PRO A 544 -2.92 30.74 -35.51
CA PRO A 544 -2.12 31.19 -34.36
C PRO A 544 -2.93 31.28 -33.05
N THR A 545 -4.26 31.44 -33.16
CA THR A 545 -5.21 31.35 -32.04
C THR A 545 -5.36 29.92 -31.48
N SER A 546 -4.94 28.91 -32.25
CA SER A 546 -5.06 27.48 -31.91
C SER A 546 -3.88 26.94 -31.09
N ALA A 547 -2.81 27.72 -30.93
CA ALA A 547 -1.67 27.34 -30.09
C ALA A 547 -1.93 27.55 -28.58
N ALA A 548 -2.92 28.37 -28.23
CA ALA A 548 -3.36 28.58 -26.86
C ALA A 548 -4.37 27.50 -26.46
N ARG A 549 -4.12 26.78 -25.35
CA ARG A 549 -5.09 25.84 -24.78
C ARG A 549 -5.65 26.37 -23.47
N SER A 550 -6.93 26.12 -23.23
CA SER A 550 -7.53 26.41 -21.92
C SER A 550 -7.11 25.33 -20.92
N VAL A 551 -6.63 25.75 -19.76
CA VAL A 551 -6.28 24.89 -18.63
C VAL A 551 -7.02 25.37 -17.40
N PHE A 552 -7.38 24.43 -16.54
CA PHE A 552 -8.11 24.67 -15.31
C PHE A 552 -7.18 24.54 -14.11
N LEU A 553 -6.98 25.64 -13.38
CA LEU A 553 -6.09 25.73 -12.22
C LEU A 553 -6.86 26.08 -10.94
N PRO A 554 -6.45 25.59 -9.76
CA PRO A 554 -7.11 25.90 -8.48
C PRO A 554 -7.08 27.39 -8.14
N PHE A 555 -8.21 27.96 -7.70
CA PHE A 555 -8.30 29.37 -7.26
C PHE A 555 -7.37 29.73 -6.09
N ASP A 556 -7.03 28.76 -5.26
CA ASP A 556 -6.16 28.95 -4.09
C ASP A 556 -4.66 28.82 -4.43
N HIS A 557 -4.30 28.49 -5.68
CA HIS A 557 -2.94 28.16 -6.10
C HIS A 557 -2.24 27.13 -5.19
N GLY A 558 -3.01 26.25 -4.53
CA GLY A 558 -2.49 25.24 -3.60
C GLY A 558 -1.61 24.18 -4.28
N ASP A 559 -1.65 24.12 -5.61
CA ASP A 559 -0.81 23.27 -6.46
C ASP A 559 0.62 23.82 -6.65
N GLY A 560 0.92 25.01 -6.13
CA GLY A 560 2.20 25.68 -6.31
C GLY A 560 2.31 26.46 -7.63
N SER A 561 1.20 26.68 -8.33
CA SER A 561 1.15 27.57 -9.49
C SER A 561 1.48 29.02 -9.11
N ASN A 562 1.93 29.81 -10.09
CA ASN A 562 2.36 31.19 -9.86
C ASN A 562 1.17 32.05 -9.37
N PRO A 563 1.23 32.63 -8.14
CA PRO A 563 0.14 33.44 -7.58
C PRO A 563 -0.14 34.74 -8.34
N SER A 564 0.75 35.15 -9.26
CA SER A 564 0.52 36.34 -10.09
C SER A 564 -0.44 36.08 -11.26
N VAL A 565 -0.82 34.83 -11.52
CA VAL A 565 -1.75 34.47 -12.60
C VAL A 565 -3.17 34.70 -12.11
N ALA A 566 -3.85 35.71 -12.65
CA ALA A 566 -5.25 35.97 -12.34
C ALA A 566 -6.13 34.86 -12.94
N LEU A 567 -6.87 34.16 -12.09
CA LEU A 567 -7.78 33.08 -12.47
C LEU A 567 -9.18 33.64 -12.72
N GLU A 568 -9.73 33.39 -13.90
CA GLU A 568 -11.08 33.80 -14.25
C GLU A 568 -12.09 32.70 -13.92
N SER A 569 -13.29 33.09 -13.47
CA SER A 569 -14.42 32.15 -13.36
C SER A 569 -14.78 31.65 -14.76
N PRO A 570 -14.99 30.33 -14.97
CA PRO A 570 -15.26 29.76 -16.29
C PRO A 570 -16.47 30.40 -16.99
N TYR A 571 -17.54 30.66 -16.24
CA TYR A 571 -18.76 31.36 -16.66
C TYR A 571 -19.56 31.79 -15.41
N PRO A 572 -20.23 32.95 -15.39
CA PRO A 572 -21.04 33.38 -14.23
C PRO A 572 -22.11 32.35 -13.84
N GLY A 573 -22.00 31.79 -12.63
CA GLY A 573 -22.92 30.76 -12.14
C GLY A 573 -22.59 29.32 -12.55
N ILE A 574 -21.43 29.07 -13.19
CA ILE A 574 -20.90 27.72 -13.46
C ILE A 574 -19.62 27.51 -12.65
N PHE A 575 -19.59 26.44 -11.85
CA PHE A 575 -18.44 26.08 -11.03
C PHE A 575 -17.86 24.74 -11.43
N ILE A 576 -16.53 24.68 -11.52
CA ILE A 576 -15.79 23.43 -11.73
C ILE A 576 -15.15 23.02 -10.41
N TYR A 577 -15.52 21.86 -9.89
CA TYR A 577 -15.00 21.31 -8.65
C TYR A 577 -14.21 20.02 -8.91
N ARG A 578 -12.95 20.00 -8.48
CA ARG A 578 -12.07 18.83 -8.58
C ARG A 578 -11.89 18.17 -7.24
N PHE A 579 -12.17 16.86 -7.19
CA PHE A 579 -11.84 16.05 -6.03
C PHE A 579 -10.31 15.87 -5.92
N SER A 580 -9.75 16.08 -4.73
CA SER A 580 -8.30 15.93 -4.49
C SER A 580 -7.85 14.48 -4.40
N ASP A 581 -8.75 13.57 -3.99
CA ASP A 581 -8.51 12.14 -3.78
C ASP A 581 -9.80 11.35 -4.10
N GLY A 582 -9.84 10.06 -3.82
CA GLY A 582 -11.03 9.22 -4.01
C GLY A 582 -12.26 9.74 -3.24
N PHE A 583 -13.45 9.61 -3.82
CA PHE A 583 -14.71 10.12 -3.28
C PHE A 583 -15.55 8.99 -2.64
N ASN A 584 -15.35 8.78 -1.34
CA ASN A 584 -15.92 7.65 -0.58
C ASN A 584 -16.62 8.15 0.70
N TYR A 585 -17.31 7.27 1.41
CA TYR A 585 -18.07 7.55 2.63
C TYR A 585 -17.30 8.34 3.71
N PRO A 586 -15.97 8.18 3.93
CA PRO A 586 -15.28 8.91 4.99
C PRO A 586 -15.14 10.40 4.68
N ASN A 587 -15.00 10.77 3.40
CA ASN A 587 -14.71 12.14 2.98
C ASN A 587 -15.84 12.81 2.17
N ALA A 588 -16.88 12.05 1.80
CA ALA A 588 -17.97 12.55 0.96
C ALA A 588 -18.65 13.79 1.53
N ASN A 589 -19.07 13.76 2.79
CA ASN A 589 -19.68 14.91 3.46
C ASN A 589 -18.72 16.10 3.48
N TYR A 590 -17.47 15.88 3.90
CA TYR A 590 -16.50 16.97 4.00
C TYR A 590 -16.21 17.66 2.66
N ALA A 591 -16.10 16.88 1.58
CA ALA A 591 -15.88 17.41 0.24
C ALA A 591 -17.11 18.15 -0.31
N LEU A 592 -18.31 17.65 -0.03
CA LEU A 592 -19.57 18.23 -0.53
C LEU A 592 -20.05 19.43 0.31
N ASP A 593 -19.80 19.44 1.61
CA ASP A 593 -20.03 20.59 2.49
C ASP A 593 -19.15 21.76 2.02
N HIS A 594 -17.87 21.51 1.72
CA HIS A 594 -17.00 22.54 1.15
C HIS A 594 -17.51 23.05 -0.20
N LEU A 595 -18.03 22.15 -1.04
CA LEU A 595 -18.62 22.52 -2.33
C LEU A 595 -19.84 23.44 -2.15
N THR A 596 -20.76 23.07 -1.25
CA THR A 596 -22.00 23.84 -1.02
C THR A 596 -21.73 25.17 -0.33
N GLU A 597 -20.87 25.20 0.69
CA GLU A 597 -20.44 26.44 1.36
C GLU A 597 -19.84 27.44 0.37
N PHE A 598 -18.95 26.98 -0.52
CA PHE A 598 -18.35 27.85 -1.52
C PHE A 598 -19.38 28.34 -2.55
N ILE A 599 -20.26 27.47 -3.02
CA ILE A 599 -21.31 27.86 -3.97
C ILE A 599 -22.26 28.89 -3.33
N PHE A 600 -22.72 28.70 -2.10
CA PHE A 600 -23.59 29.65 -1.42
C PHE A 600 -22.90 30.98 -1.11
N ALA A 601 -21.60 30.97 -0.83
CA ALA A 601 -20.84 32.22 -0.63
C ALA A 601 -20.67 33.03 -1.93
N ASN A 602 -20.68 32.38 -3.10
CA ASN A 602 -20.40 32.99 -4.40
C ASN A 602 -21.61 33.12 -5.32
N THR A 603 -22.81 32.74 -4.87
CA THR A 603 -24.04 32.82 -5.67
C THR A 603 -25.19 33.41 -4.88
N ARG A 604 -26.14 34.03 -5.57
CA ARG A 604 -27.44 34.41 -4.99
C ARG A 604 -28.52 33.40 -5.39
N ARG A 605 -29.60 33.37 -4.62
CA ARG A 605 -30.80 32.60 -4.96
C ARG A 605 -31.50 33.19 -6.19
N THR A 606 -32.16 32.34 -6.95
CA THR A 606 -32.91 32.74 -8.15
C THR A 606 -34.20 33.46 -7.81
N SER A 607 -34.91 33.03 -6.76
CA SER A 607 -36.09 33.71 -6.23
C SER A 607 -35.94 34.00 -4.73
N GLU A 608 -36.50 35.12 -4.26
CA GLU A 608 -36.69 35.34 -2.83
C GLU A 608 -37.84 34.44 -2.36
N GLU A 609 -37.59 33.58 -1.38
CA GLU A 609 -38.62 32.69 -0.85
C GLU A 609 -39.71 33.51 -0.15
N GLN A 610 -40.88 33.57 -0.78
CA GLN A 610 -42.09 34.11 -0.16
C GLN A 610 -42.73 33.00 0.67
N PHE A 611 -42.73 33.18 1.99
CA PHE A 611 -43.52 32.34 2.89
C PHE A 611 -44.86 33.05 3.15
N GLU A 612 -45.97 32.31 3.07
CA GLU A 612 -47.30 32.85 3.36
C GLU A 612 -47.36 33.44 4.79
N ARG A 613 -46.62 32.84 5.73
CA ARG A 613 -46.45 33.33 7.11
C ARG A 613 -44.98 33.28 7.51
N GLU A 614 -44.53 34.25 8.30
CA GLU A 614 -43.16 34.26 8.83
C GLU A 614 -42.82 33.00 9.66
N GLY A 615 -43.83 32.38 10.29
CA GLY A 615 -43.70 31.14 11.06
C GLY A 615 -43.51 29.88 10.21
N ASP A 616 -43.81 29.93 8.90
CA ASP A 616 -43.57 28.81 7.97
C ASP A 616 -42.12 28.79 7.48
N ARG A 617 -41.33 29.82 7.82
CA ARG A 617 -39.90 29.87 7.54
C ARG A 617 -39.19 28.77 8.36
N PRO A 618 -38.40 27.90 7.71
CA PRO A 618 -37.54 26.96 8.41
C PRO A 618 -36.59 27.65 9.39
N TRP A 619 -36.43 27.07 10.58
CA TRP A 619 -35.60 27.62 11.67
C TRP A 619 -34.14 27.85 11.27
N ASN A 620 -33.63 27.08 10.30
CA ASN A 620 -32.27 27.13 9.80
C ASN A 620 -32.07 28.17 8.68
N ARG A 621 -33.11 28.92 8.31
CA ARG A 621 -33.04 29.97 7.28
C ARG A 621 -32.99 31.35 7.94
N PRO A 622 -31.92 32.15 7.71
CA PRO A 622 -31.86 33.50 8.24
C PRO A 622 -32.98 34.35 7.65
N ALA A 623 -33.52 35.28 8.46
CA ALA A 623 -34.43 36.30 7.95
C ALA A 623 -33.74 37.10 6.84
N ALA A 624 -34.47 37.52 5.81
CA ALA A 624 -33.93 38.34 4.72
C ALA A 624 -33.26 39.59 5.29
N GLN A 625 -31.93 39.56 5.36
CA GLN A 625 -31.14 40.70 5.78
C GLN A 625 -30.91 41.54 4.52
N LYS A 626 -31.33 42.80 4.53
CA LYS A 626 -31.10 43.77 3.44
C LYS A 626 -29.60 44.04 3.29
N SER A 627 -28.87 43.09 2.71
CA SER A 627 -27.45 43.19 2.43
C SER A 627 -27.30 43.55 0.95
N HIS A 628 -26.89 44.79 0.67
CA HIS A 628 -26.64 45.29 -0.70
C HIS A 628 -25.53 44.54 -1.45
N ARG A 629 -24.78 43.64 -0.77
CA ARG A 629 -23.69 42.86 -1.37
C ARG A 629 -24.18 41.60 -2.11
N GLY A 630 -25.37 41.10 -1.78
CA GLY A 630 -25.94 39.87 -2.38
C GLY A 630 -26.53 40.07 -3.78
N ASP A 631 -26.96 41.29 -4.10
CA ASP A 631 -27.64 41.61 -5.37
C ASP A 631 -26.72 41.54 -6.60
N GLN A 632 -25.40 41.61 -6.39
CA GLN A 632 -24.39 41.58 -7.46
C GLN A 632 -23.86 40.16 -7.78
N LEU A 633 -24.20 39.15 -6.98
CA LEU A 633 -23.74 37.78 -7.21
C LEU A 633 -24.54 37.09 -8.32
N PRO A 634 -23.94 36.19 -9.13
CA PRO A 634 -24.67 35.43 -10.13
C PRO A 634 -25.58 34.37 -9.48
N THR A 635 -26.65 33.98 -10.17
CA THR A 635 -27.46 32.80 -9.81
C THR A 635 -26.71 31.53 -10.21
N LEU A 636 -26.80 30.46 -9.43
CA LEU A 636 -26.22 29.16 -9.79
C LEU A 636 -26.95 28.55 -11.00
N LYS A 637 -26.18 28.07 -11.99
CA LYS A 637 -26.71 27.47 -13.23
C LYS A 637 -26.25 26.03 -13.43
N ALA A 638 -24.96 25.75 -13.24
CA ALA A 638 -24.41 24.40 -13.43
C ALA A 638 -23.22 24.12 -12.51
N VAL A 639 -23.02 22.85 -12.18
CA VAL A 639 -21.88 22.32 -11.44
C VAL A 639 -21.21 21.27 -12.30
N ILE A 640 -19.91 21.44 -12.53
CA ILE A 640 -19.06 20.49 -13.25
C ILE A 640 -18.16 19.81 -12.22
N LEU A 641 -18.26 18.48 -12.14
CA LEU A 641 -17.44 17.67 -11.24
C LEU A 641 -16.32 16.98 -12.03
N ASP A 642 -15.08 17.21 -11.62
CA ASP A 642 -13.90 16.54 -12.17
C ASP A 642 -13.61 15.25 -11.40
N PHE A 643 -13.92 14.10 -12.02
CA PHE A 643 -13.71 12.76 -11.44
C PHE A 643 -12.34 12.17 -11.83
N SER A 644 -11.39 12.96 -12.34
CA SER A 644 -10.07 12.48 -12.74
C SER A 644 -9.34 11.70 -11.63
N CYS A 645 -9.51 12.12 -10.37
CA CYS A 645 -8.90 11.50 -9.19
C CYS A 645 -9.78 10.42 -8.54
N VAL A 646 -11.05 10.31 -8.94
CA VAL A 646 -12.02 9.41 -8.31
C VAL A 646 -12.04 8.08 -9.05
N ASN A 647 -11.45 7.06 -8.43
CA ASN A 647 -11.47 5.71 -9.01
C ASN A 647 -12.74 4.94 -8.64
N ASN A 648 -13.13 4.95 -7.35
CA ASN A 648 -14.26 4.20 -6.82
C ASN A 648 -15.20 5.14 -6.05
N ILE A 649 -16.46 4.74 -5.95
CA ILE A 649 -17.55 5.45 -5.26
C ILE A 649 -18.36 4.39 -4.51
N ASP A 650 -18.93 4.73 -3.37
CA ASP A 650 -19.81 3.87 -2.59
C ASP A 650 -21.23 4.47 -2.46
N VAL A 651 -22.12 3.70 -1.84
CA VAL A 651 -23.53 4.07 -1.70
C VAL A 651 -23.71 5.37 -0.90
N THR A 652 -22.93 5.55 0.17
CA THR A 652 -23.00 6.75 1.00
C THR A 652 -22.55 7.97 0.22
N SER A 653 -21.45 7.88 -0.52
CA SER A 653 -20.96 9.04 -1.30
C SER A 653 -21.91 9.43 -2.44
N VAL A 654 -22.58 8.47 -3.11
CA VAL A 654 -23.67 8.79 -4.06
C VAL A 654 -24.87 9.41 -3.36
N GLN A 655 -25.28 8.89 -2.20
CA GLN A 655 -26.41 9.43 -1.45
C GLN A 655 -26.17 10.89 -1.03
N CYS A 656 -25.00 11.20 -0.45
CA CYS A 656 -24.62 12.57 -0.08
C CYS A 656 -24.68 13.52 -1.28
N MET A 657 -24.29 13.05 -2.47
CA MET A 657 -24.35 13.85 -3.68
C MET A 657 -25.79 14.06 -4.18
N ILE A 658 -26.69 13.09 -4.02
CA ILE A 658 -28.14 13.27 -4.26
C ILE A 658 -28.71 14.31 -3.30
N ASP A 659 -28.30 14.28 -2.03
CA ASP A 659 -28.76 15.22 -1.01
C ASP A 659 -28.31 16.65 -1.33
N VAL A 660 -27.05 16.83 -1.72
CA VAL A 660 -26.55 18.12 -2.19
C VAL A 660 -27.24 18.57 -3.47
N ARG A 661 -27.51 17.67 -4.42
CA ARG A 661 -28.32 18.00 -5.61
C ARG A 661 -29.69 18.55 -5.23
N ASN A 662 -30.40 17.88 -4.33
CA ASN A 662 -31.68 18.35 -3.82
C ASN A 662 -31.56 19.70 -3.09
N GLN A 663 -30.47 19.92 -2.35
CA GLN A 663 -30.21 21.18 -1.65
C GLN A 663 -29.95 22.34 -2.61
N LEU A 664 -29.17 22.11 -3.67
CA LEU A 664 -28.87 23.13 -4.69
C LEU A 664 -30.09 23.40 -5.59
N ASP A 665 -30.85 22.37 -5.97
CA ASP A 665 -32.11 22.55 -6.74
C ASP A 665 -33.14 23.36 -5.94
N GLN A 666 -33.22 23.18 -4.62
CA GLN A 666 -34.04 24.04 -3.75
C GLN A 666 -33.52 25.47 -3.66
N TYR A 667 -32.20 25.67 -3.74
CA TYR A 667 -31.58 27.01 -3.68
C TYR A 667 -31.82 27.82 -4.97
N THR A 668 -31.96 27.16 -6.11
CA THR A 668 -32.15 27.80 -7.43
C THR A 668 -33.59 27.83 -7.91
N ALA A 669 -34.54 27.24 -7.17
CA ALA A 669 -35.94 27.21 -7.56
C ALA A 669 -36.47 28.62 -7.95
N PRO A 670 -37.22 28.76 -9.06
CA PRO A 670 -37.77 27.71 -9.94
C PRO A 670 -36.80 27.15 -10.99
N GLU A 671 -35.58 27.67 -11.11
CA GLU A 671 -34.56 27.15 -12.03
C GLU A 671 -33.91 25.87 -11.48
N VAL A 672 -33.43 25.02 -12.40
CA VAL A 672 -32.78 23.74 -12.06
C VAL A 672 -31.27 23.81 -12.31
N VAL A 673 -30.49 23.12 -11.48
CA VAL A 673 -29.03 23.06 -11.64
C VAL A 673 -28.65 21.89 -12.53
N ASP A 674 -27.78 22.15 -13.51
CA ASP A 674 -27.19 21.10 -14.34
C ASP A 674 -25.94 20.51 -13.69
N TRP A 675 -25.90 19.18 -13.63
CA TRP A 675 -24.79 18.42 -13.06
C TRP A 675 -24.03 17.72 -14.17
N HIS A 676 -22.86 18.26 -14.50
CA HIS A 676 -21.94 17.68 -15.48
C HIS A 676 -20.84 16.92 -14.76
N VAL A 677 -20.49 15.74 -15.25
CA VAL A 677 -19.38 14.95 -14.68
C VAL A 677 -18.37 14.64 -15.78
N ALA A 678 -17.11 15.00 -15.54
CA ALA A 678 -16.01 14.84 -16.48
C ALA A 678 -14.98 13.81 -15.99
N CYS A 679 -14.19 13.25 -16.92
CA CYS A 679 -12.99 12.45 -16.63
C CYS A 679 -13.27 11.14 -15.85
N ILE A 680 -14.43 10.49 -16.02
CA ILE A 680 -14.72 9.22 -15.35
C ILE A 680 -13.96 8.08 -16.03
N ASN A 681 -13.05 7.45 -15.28
CA ASN A 681 -12.25 6.34 -15.77
C ASN A 681 -12.83 4.95 -15.43
N ASN A 682 -13.70 4.85 -14.42
CA ASN A 682 -14.24 3.57 -13.94
C ASN A 682 -15.72 3.37 -14.32
N ARG A 683 -16.02 2.27 -15.02
CA ARG A 683 -17.39 1.87 -15.41
C ARG A 683 -18.31 1.62 -14.21
N TRP A 684 -17.76 1.13 -13.10
CA TRP A 684 -18.53 0.91 -11.86
C TRP A 684 -18.92 2.21 -11.18
N ALA A 685 -18.01 3.18 -11.13
CA ALA A 685 -18.28 4.53 -10.64
C ALA A 685 -19.37 5.21 -11.50
N LYS A 686 -19.25 5.12 -12.84
CA LYS A 686 -20.27 5.62 -13.76
C LYS A 686 -21.64 4.95 -13.53
N ARG A 687 -21.68 3.62 -13.38
CA ARG A 687 -22.90 2.86 -13.06
C ARG A 687 -23.54 3.36 -11.77
N ALA A 688 -22.76 3.56 -10.71
CA ALA A 688 -23.28 4.05 -9.43
C ALA A 688 -23.90 5.45 -9.56
N LEU A 689 -23.25 6.37 -10.29
CA LEU A 689 -23.76 7.72 -10.57
C LEU A 689 -25.07 7.67 -11.38
N VAL A 690 -25.13 6.82 -12.41
CA VAL A 690 -26.36 6.64 -13.22
C VAL A 690 -27.51 6.12 -12.36
N THR A 691 -27.24 5.17 -11.45
CA THR A 691 -28.25 4.70 -10.49
C THR A 691 -28.75 5.82 -9.58
N GLY A 692 -27.88 6.76 -9.19
CA GLY A 692 -28.25 7.98 -8.47
C GLY A 692 -28.97 9.05 -9.31
N GLY A 693 -29.25 8.80 -10.60
CA GLY A 693 -29.94 9.74 -11.48
C GLY A 693 -29.06 10.82 -12.09
N PHE A 694 -27.73 10.68 -12.03
CA PHE A 694 -26.78 11.55 -12.73
C PHE A 694 -26.56 11.07 -14.18
N GLY A 695 -26.11 11.96 -15.06
CA GLY A 695 -25.89 11.65 -16.48
C GLY A 695 -27.02 12.08 -17.41
N VAL A 696 -28.19 12.45 -16.87
CA VAL A 696 -29.37 12.92 -17.64
C VAL A 696 -29.72 14.35 -17.21
N PRO A 697 -30.13 15.24 -18.13
CA PRO A 697 -30.53 16.60 -17.78
C PRO A 697 -31.67 16.62 -16.76
N THR A 698 -31.63 17.59 -15.84
CA THR A 698 -32.74 17.83 -14.91
C THR A 698 -33.93 18.37 -15.70
N LYS A 699 -35.11 17.76 -15.56
CA LYS A 699 -36.34 18.26 -16.20
C LYS A 699 -36.88 19.43 -15.38
N SER A 700 -37.13 20.56 -16.04
CA SER A 700 -37.97 21.63 -15.49
C SER A 700 -39.42 21.13 -15.54
N GLY A 701 -40.01 20.79 -14.40
CA GLY A 701 -41.42 20.41 -14.33
C GLY A 701 -42.25 21.49 -13.64
N ASP A 702 -43.49 21.68 -14.08
CA ASP A 702 -44.51 22.63 -13.56
C ASP A 702 -44.91 22.42 -12.08
N SER A 703 -44.16 21.61 -11.32
CA SER A 703 -44.49 21.28 -9.92
C SER A 703 -43.31 21.61 -9.00
N PRO A 704 -43.51 22.44 -7.96
CA PRO A 704 -42.46 22.87 -7.02
C PRO A 704 -41.89 21.75 -6.12
N SER A 705 -42.26 20.48 -6.34
CA SER A 705 -41.93 19.34 -5.50
C SER A 705 -41.15 18.21 -6.22
N HIS A 706 -40.40 18.49 -7.29
CA HIS A 706 -39.52 17.48 -7.90
C HIS A 706 -38.26 17.24 -7.05
N ARG A 707 -38.33 16.32 -6.08
CA ARG A 707 -37.16 15.86 -5.30
C ARG A 707 -36.57 14.59 -5.90
N TRP A 708 -35.25 14.54 -6.07
CA TRP A 708 -34.55 13.33 -6.45
C TRP A 708 -34.67 12.28 -5.34
N ARG A 709 -35.06 11.06 -5.72
CA ARG A 709 -35.22 9.95 -4.79
C ARG A 709 -33.87 9.55 -4.20
N SER A 710 -33.81 9.51 -2.88
CA SER A 710 -32.68 8.92 -2.14
C SER A 710 -32.57 7.43 -2.46
N ILE A 711 -31.33 6.93 -2.58
CA ILE A 711 -31.04 5.48 -2.64
C ILE A 711 -31.40 4.82 -1.30
N PHE A 712 -31.16 5.55 -0.21
CA PHE A 712 -31.49 5.12 1.14
C PHE A 712 -32.01 6.31 1.94
N SER A 713 -33.24 6.20 2.45
CA SER A 713 -33.80 7.16 3.42
C SER A 713 -34.40 6.41 4.60
N VAL A 714 -33.99 6.81 5.80
CA VAL A 714 -34.57 6.31 7.06
C VAL A 714 -35.91 6.99 7.35
N ALA A 715 -36.15 8.15 6.75
CA ALA A 715 -37.37 8.95 6.92
C ALA A 715 -37.88 9.38 5.52
N GLU A 716 -38.59 8.49 4.83
CA GLU A 716 -39.40 8.91 3.68
C GLU A 716 -40.50 9.84 4.18
N ILE A 717 -40.29 11.15 4.05
CA ILE A 717 -41.33 12.15 4.24
C ILE A 717 -42.20 12.10 2.96
N GLY A 718 -43.11 11.14 2.93
CA GLY A 718 -44.00 10.88 1.80
C GLY A 718 -44.55 9.46 1.82
N GLY A 719 -45.42 9.14 2.78
CA GLY A 719 -46.05 7.81 2.85
C GLY A 719 -46.93 7.52 1.64
N ASN A 720 -46.76 6.34 1.03
CA ASN A 720 -47.66 5.51 0.19
C ASN A 720 -48.66 6.15 -0.81
N ARG A 721 -48.73 7.47 -0.99
CA ARG A 721 -49.79 8.13 -1.78
C ARG A 721 -49.49 8.32 -3.26
N SER A 722 -48.29 7.96 -3.74
CA SER A 722 -47.93 8.12 -5.16
C SER A 722 -48.10 6.86 -6.00
N ALA A 723 -48.67 5.78 -5.45
CA ALA A 723 -49.07 4.61 -6.23
C ALA A 723 -50.33 4.88 -7.08
N ASP A 724 -51.25 5.72 -6.59
CA ASP A 724 -52.53 6.03 -7.27
C ASP A 724 -52.35 6.95 -8.50
N ASP A 725 -51.36 7.85 -8.49
CA ASP A 725 -51.13 8.76 -9.63
C ASP A 725 -50.47 8.05 -10.84
N ARG A 726 -49.91 6.85 -10.64
CA ARG A 726 -49.37 6.04 -11.74
C ARG A 726 -50.45 5.26 -12.50
N HIS A 727 -51.56 4.91 -11.84
CA HIS A 727 -52.62 4.11 -12.46
C HIS A 727 -53.47 4.90 -13.46
N LYS A 728 -53.59 6.23 -13.30
CA LYS A 728 -54.42 7.07 -14.18
C LYS A 728 -53.75 7.46 -15.51
N LEU A 729 -52.43 7.33 -15.62
CA LEU A 729 -51.70 7.65 -16.85
C LEU A 729 -51.54 6.44 -17.79
N SER A 730 -51.68 5.20 -17.30
CA SER A 730 -51.48 4.00 -18.13
C SER A 730 -52.73 3.49 -18.85
N GLU A 731 -53.94 3.95 -18.50
CA GLU A 731 -55.19 3.46 -19.11
C GLU A 731 -55.52 4.09 -20.48
N THR A 732 -54.81 5.13 -20.91
CA THR A 732 -55.18 5.89 -22.14
C THR A 732 -54.45 5.46 -23.42
N SER A 733 -53.60 4.43 -23.37
CA SER A 733 -52.72 4.07 -24.50
C SER A 733 -52.63 2.57 -24.74
N GLN A 734 -53.77 1.87 -24.74
CA GLN A 734 -53.87 0.50 -25.25
C GLN A 734 -54.81 0.45 -26.45
N SER A 735 -54.23 0.59 -27.65
CA SER A 735 -54.80 0.03 -28.87
C SER A 735 -53.69 -0.25 -29.89
N ASP A 736 -53.68 -1.50 -30.35
CA ASP A 736 -53.04 -2.06 -31.55
C ASP A 736 -51.60 -2.59 -31.41
N ASP A 737 -51.51 -3.86 -31.01
CA ASP A 737 -50.36 -4.75 -31.25
C ASP A 737 -50.67 -5.69 -32.44
N GLU A 738 -49.83 -5.69 -33.47
CA GLU A 738 -49.70 -6.78 -34.44
C GLU A 738 -48.27 -7.36 -34.38
N GLU A 739 -48.21 -8.70 -34.40
CA GLU A 739 -47.01 -9.54 -34.26
C GLU A 739 -45.94 -9.32 -35.35
N SER A 740 -44.66 -9.47 -34.97
CA SER A 740 -43.65 -10.12 -35.82
C SER A 740 -42.48 -10.68 -35.00
N GLY A 741 -42.16 -11.96 -35.22
CA GLY A 741 -41.15 -12.74 -34.48
C GLY A 741 -39.69 -12.48 -34.89
N PRO A 742 -38.71 -13.16 -34.23
CA PRO A 742 -37.31 -12.77 -34.26
C PRO A 742 -36.46 -13.64 -35.19
N ASP A 743 -35.52 -13.03 -35.93
CA ASP A 743 -34.45 -13.74 -36.62
C ASP A 743 -33.05 -13.21 -36.27
N GLY A 744 -32.16 -14.16 -35.96
CA GLY A 744 -30.79 -14.15 -36.45
C GLY A 744 -29.72 -13.42 -35.65
N ALA A 745 -29.10 -14.13 -34.70
CA ALA A 745 -27.81 -13.75 -34.12
C ALA A 745 -26.67 -13.85 -35.17
N GLY A 746 -25.93 -12.75 -35.39
CA GLY A 746 -24.73 -12.71 -36.23
C GLY A 746 -23.45 -12.55 -35.42
N ILE A 747 -22.74 -13.67 -35.19
CA ILE A 747 -21.39 -13.71 -34.61
C ILE A 747 -20.37 -13.41 -35.72
N PHE A 748 -19.68 -12.26 -35.66
CA PHE A 748 -18.55 -11.99 -36.56
C PHE A 748 -17.27 -12.63 -36.03
N LYS A 749 -16.87 -13.75 -36.66
CA LYS A 749 -15.51 -14.30 -36.63
C LYS A 749 -14.69 -13.66 -37.74
N ALA A 750 -13.63 -12.92 -37.39
CA ALA A 750 -12.64 -12.45 -38.35
C ALA A 750 -11.69 -13.61 -38.74
N LYS A 751 -11.53 -13.85 -40.05
CA LYS A 751 -10.47 -14.68 -40.64
C LYS A 751 -9.37 -13.75 -41.19
N PRO A 752 -8.09 -14.14 -41.16
CA PRO A 752 -7.03 -13.37 -41.80
C PRO A 752 -6.95 -13.75 -43.28
N SER A 753 -7.00 -12.76 -44.18
CA SER A 753 -6.63 -12.94 -45.59
C SER A 753 -5.43 -12.05 -45.89
N SER A 754 -4.33 -12.68 -46.24
CA SER A 754 -3.14 -12.05 -46.83
C SER A 754 -3.39 -11.77 -48.32
N THR A 755 -3.25 -10.52 -48.76
CA THR A 755 -2.98 -10.22 -50.17
C THR A 755 -2.40 -8.81 -50.36
N HIS A 756 -1.24 -8.79 -51.02
CA HIS A 756 -0.58 -7.75 -51.81
C HIS A 756 -0.90 -6.26 -51.59
N ILE A 757 0.18 -5.52 -51.31
CA ILE A 757 0.28 -4.06 -51.24
C ILE A 757 0.36 -3.50 -52.67
N GLU A 758 -0.67 -2.76 -53.10
CA GLU A 758 -0.55 -1.71 -54.10
C GLU A 758 -0.90 -0.38 -53.43
N GLU A 759 0.09 0.51 -53.35
CA GLU A 759 -0.06 1.86 -52.81
C GLU A 759 -0.84 2.74 -53.80
N LYS A 760 -2.10 3.04 -53.47
CA LYS A 760 -2.80 4.23 -53.96
C LYS A 760 -2.97 5.22 -52.81
N PRO A 761 -2.82 6.53 -53.03
CA PRO A 761 -2.95 7.53 -51.98
C PRO A 761 -4.41 7.58 -51.53
N MET A 762 -4.70 6.93 -50.41
CA MET A 762 -6.02 6.94 -49.79
C MET A 762 -6.18 8.29 -49.10
N ARG A 763 -7.08 9.11 -49.62
CA ARG A 763 -7.55 10.32 -48.92
C ARG A 763 -8.37 9.83 -47.73
N GLU A 764 -7.71 9.56 -46.60
CA GLU A 764 -8.37 9.12 -45.37
C GLU A 764 -9.29 10.25 -44.86
N THR A 765 -10.56 10.19 -45.23
CA THR A 765 -11.60 10.90 -44.49
C THR A 765 -11.67 10.29 -43.10
N ARG A 766 -11.04 10.93 -42.12
CA ARG A 766 -11.12 10.54 -40.71
C ARG A 766 -12.59 10.48 -40.30
N LYS A 767 -13.11 9.27 -40.09
CA LYS A 767 -14.48 9.06 -39.62
C LYS A 767 -14.51 9.32 -38.11
N GLY A 768 -15.25 10.34 -37.68
CA GLY A 768 -15.49 10.61 -36.27
C GLY A 768 -16.26 9.48 -35.63
N VAL A 769 -15.90 9.10 -34.40
CA VAL A 769 -16.61 8.06 -33.63
C VAL A 769 -16.99 8.65 -32.28
N VAL A 770 -18.23 8.41 -31.88
CA VAL A 770 -18.77 8.86 -30.59
C VAL A 770 -18.09 8.10 -29.44
N ILE A 771 -17.52 8.84 -28.48
CA ILE A 771 -16.76 8.27 -27.35
C ILE A 771 -17.68 7.92 -26.16
N HIS A 772 -18.78 8.66 -25.98
CA HIS A 772 -19.71 8.49 -24.87
C HIS A 772 -21.14 8.28 -25.32
N SER A 773 -21.88 7.53 -24.51
CA SER A 773 -23.25 7.14 -24.79
C SER A 773 -24.16 8.35 -24.99
N LEU A 774 -24.93 8.37 -26.06
CA LEU A 774 -25.85 9.48 -26.38
C LEU A 774 -27.02 9.58 -25.38
N ASP A 775 -27.38 8.49 -24.71
CA ASP A 775 -28.44 8.47 -23.68
C ASP A 775 -28.01 9.09 -22.34
N LYS A 776 -26.74 9.49 -22.21
CA LYS A 776 -26.17 10.13 -21.01
C LYS A 776 -25.33 11.38 -21.37
N PRO A 777 -25.96 12.45 -21.87
CA PRO A 777 -25.25 13.62 -22.38
C PRO A 777 -24.49 14.44 -21.32
N MET A 778 -24.75 14.20 -20.03
CA MET A 778 -24.08 14.93 -18.94
C MET A 778 -22.73 14.31 -18.51
N PHE A 779 -22.29 13.22 -19.13
CA PHE A 779 -20.96 12.65 -18.94
C PHE A 779 -20.00 13.10 -20.06
N HIS A 780 -18.87 13.65 -19.66
CA HIS A 780 -17.90 14.27 -20.56
C HIS A 780 -16.53 13.60 -20.44
N VAL A 781 -15.80 13.54 -21.56
CA VAL A 781 -14.44 13.00 -21.59
C VAL A 781 -13.49 13.94 -20.85
N ASP A 782 -13.62 15.25 -21.06
CA ASP A 782 -12.75 16.28 -20.51
C ASP A 782 -13.54 17.50 -19.98
N LEU A 783 -12.85 18.33 -19.21
CA LEU A 783 -13.44 19.54 -18.60
C LEU A 783 -13.82 20.60 -19.64
N THR A 784 -13.12 20.68 -20.77
CA THR A 784 -13.43 21.67 -21.81
C THR A 784 -14.77 21.35 -22.46
N SER A 785 -14.99 20.09 -22.84
CA SER A 785 -16.29 19.66 -23.38
C SER A 785 -17.41 19.82 -22.35
N ALA A 786 -17.14 19.48 -21.08
CA ALA A 786 -18.10 19.67 -20.00
C ALA A 786 -18.52 21.14 -19.85
N LEU A 787 -17.54 22.07 -19.88
CA LEU A 787 -17.80 23.50 -19.77
C LEU A 787 -18.56 24.03 -21.00
N GLN A 788 -18.15 23.65 -22.21
CA GLN A 788 -18.82 24.09 -23.43
C GLN A 788 -20.28 23.61 -23.47
N ASN A 789 -20.53 22.35 -23.10
CA ASN A 789 -21.87 21.80 -23.03
C ASN A 789 -22.71 22.48 -21.93
N ALA A 790 -22.11 22.75 -20.76
CA ALA A 790 -22.79 23.48 -19.69
C ALA A 790 -23.18 24.91 -20.13
N ILE A 791 -22.30 25.63 -20.81
CA ILE A 791 -22.60 26.96 -21.36
C ILE A 791 -23.73 26.86 -22.39
N ALA A 792 -23.65 25.90 -23.31
CA ALA A 792 -24.69 25.69 -24.33
C ALA A 792 -26.07 25.39 -23.72
N ASN A 793 -26.13 24.55 -22.67
CA ASN A 793 -27.39 24.25 -21.97
C ASN A 793 -27.97 25.49 -21.28
N VAL A 794 -27.10 26.32 -20.67
CA VAL A 794 -27.51 27.56 -20.00
C VAL A 794 -28.00 28.62 -20.99
N GLU A 795 -27.34 28.75 -22.15
CA GLU A 795 -27.73 29.67 -23.21
C GLU A 795 -29.05 29.23 -23.86
N ALA A 796 -29.19 27.94 -24.17
CA ALA A 796 -30.44 27.38 -24.69
C ALA A 796 -31.63 27.65 -23.75
N ARG A 797 -31.44 27.53 -22.42
CA ARG A 797 -32.50 27.85 -21.44
C ARG A 797 -32.95 29.31 -21.46
N LYS A 798 -32.03 30.24 -21.73
CA LYS A 798 -32.36 31.68 -21.85
C LYS A 798 -33.18 31.95 -23.11
N GLU A 799 -32.90 31.25 -24.21
CA GLU A 799 -33.65 31.39 -25.47
C GLU A 799 -35.09 30.85 -25.39
N PHE A 800 -35.34 29.86 -24.53
CA PHE A 800 -36.69 29.32 -24.27
C PHE A 800 -37.49 30.08 -23.20
N GLN A 801 -36.89 31.08 -22.53
CA GLN A 801 -37.54 31.91 -21.51
C GLN A 801 -38.37 33.14 -21.98
N PRO A 802 -38.59 33.47 -23.27
CA PRO A 802 -39.50 34.56 -23.63
C PRO A 802 -40.91 33.99 -23.85
N ILE A 803 -41.85 34.31 -22.94
CA ILE A 803 -43.32 34.47 -23.17
C ILE A 803 -44.06 34.81 -21.84
N MET A 804 -43.47 34.62 -20.64
CA MET A 804 -44.20 34.86 -19.38
C MET A 804 -44.06 36.25 -18.74
N GLU A 805 -43.29 37.18 -19.31
CA GLU A 805 -43.13 38.55 -18.76
C GLU A 805 -43.86 39.65 -19.57
N SER A 806 -44.77 39.29 -20.47
CA SER A 806 -45.67 40.25 -21.13
C SER A 806 -47.13 39.81 -20.98
N ASP A 807 -47.70 40.03 -19.80
CA ASP A 807 -49.12 40.37 -19.58
C ASP A 807 -49.33 40.95 -18.17
#